data_AF-A0A497HZI3-F1
#
_entry.id   AF-A0A497HZI3-F1
#
_cell.length_a   1.000
_cell.length_b   1.000
_cell.length_c   1.000
_cell.angle_alpha   90.00
_cell.angle_beta   90.00
_cell.angle_gamma   90.00
#
_symmetry.space_group_name_H-M   'P 1'
#
loop_
_entity.id
_entity.type
_entity.pdbx_description
1 polymer ?
#
loop_
_entity_poly.entity_id
_entity_poly.type
_entity_poly.pdbx_seq_one_letter_code
_entity_poly.pdbx_strand_id
1 'polypeptide(L)'
;MCNLISQDEMLKHIKYICKKYPNRIAGSEIEKNAAYYIGAEFEKSGAEVSFEEFPVLEWKPHDAKLSIYTPIKESIKCCAMPYSPSCEIRGELKFVGLGFEDKDYIDAEGKIALIELCPYDVTEDKTQYLRAVRNNVKAVIFFNSIPKTDIRIFPIVETQNWNMKTGKRPTKPILSISYENGIKLVGLLKKAKVELEISIKAEVIENAKSVNVIGTIEGAKFPDEVVLVTAHHDCWFEGANDNIASVCMLFEIIKVFKKYKPLRTMKFVSFGAEEIGALEFCPWLWTNGSKFFADSDLNIVGVLNNELLGAGDALSVQGTGAEIRKVILDTADVLKLKKKYKKIDTWHAFINSDHYPFTLKGIPTAQFSGKSALTQYKNYHTSTDTPEDIHEETLMDLACLAASSGFFLSHSLFLPYDLSVCFDELLNGNTELKARGLIQMNKDSVINLDKLIELLHRQKDLSDELCEIKNSLEKIYTGNNKEIEKYASKMNKKILEIIKKINLNSYHSVAYGEYGLHIVPIIIQMFPSLQALEDLYFTKKAIESLKDKNLSGTLNNLRNIYPYKSLSNGIEFYPPRFMPEYDLDLPFINPKEEIFSLENKKESNYEREILSLTKKYETTKNLIKKEIDILYKNLDFEKTLENLIKEGKSLLKKLKS
;
A
#
# COMPACT_ATOMS: atom_id res chain seq x y z
N MET A 1 27.56 6.54 11.28
CA MET A 1 26.89 6.14 10.03
C MET A 1 26.15 7.30 9.39
N CYS A 2 25.16 7.91 10.06
CA CYS A 2 24.48 9.13 9.58
C CYS A 2 25.40 10.24 9.08
N ASN A 3 26.56 10.46 9.71
CA ASN A 3 27.54 11.48 9.28
C ASN A 3 28.15 11.23 7.89
N LEU A 4 27.91 10.07 7.26
CA LEU A 4 28.34 9.79 5.88
C LEU A 4 27.27 10.11 4.84
N ILE A 5 26.04 10.41 5.27
CA ILE A 5 24.94 10.78 4.41
C ILE A 5 24.98 12.31 4.26
N SER A 6 25.15 12.80 3.03
CA SER A 6 25.17 14.23 2.74
C SER A 6 23.80 14.71 2.27
N GLN A 7 23.13 15.51 3.11
CA GLN A 7 21.89 16.21 2.74
C GLN A 7 22.11 17.15 1.54
N ASP A 8 23.21 17.90 1.52
CA ASP A 8 23.55 18.82 0.44
C ASP A 8 23.70 18.11 -0.92
N GLU A 9 24.38 16.95 -0.95
CA GLU A 9 24.50 16.19 -2.19
C GLU A 9 23.16 15.60 -2.62
N MET A 10 22.32 15.12 -1.69
CA MET A 10 20.95 14.70 -2.03
C MET A 10 20.17 15.85 -2.68
N LEU A 11 20.13 17.03 -2.07
CA LEU A 11 19.41 18.21 -2.60
C LEU A 11 19.92 18.65 -3.98
N LYS A 12 21.23 18.56 -4.20
CA LYS A 12 21.85 18.85 -5.49
C LYS A 12 21.43 17.86 -6.58
N HIS A 13 21.41 16.57 -6.28
CA HIS A 13 20.94 15.54 -7.21
C HIS A 13 19.43 15.67 -7.47
N ILE A 14 18.61 15.95 -6.46
CA ILE A 14 17.17 16.22 -6.60
C ILE A 14 16.96 17.36 -7.60
N LYS A 15 17.58 18.53 -7.37
CA LYS A 15 17.48 19.69 -8.28
C LYS A 15 17.93 19.38 -9.69
N TYR A 16 19.01 18.60 -9.84
CA TYR A 16 19.52 18.23 -11.16
C TYR A 16 18.55 17.32 -11.91
N ILE A 17 18.06 16.25 -11.26
CA ILE A 17 17.17 15.26 -11.89
C ILE A 17 15.83 15.89 -12.24
N CYS A 18 15.19 16.62 -11.32
CA CYS A 18 13.92 17.31 -11.56
C CYS A 18 13.99 18.24 -12.77
N LYS A 19 15.06 19.03 -12.87
CA LYS A 19 15.27 19.96 -13.99
C LYS A 19 15.62 19.26 -15.30
N LYS A 20 16.46 18.23 -15.26
CA LYS A 20 17.02 17.59 -16.47
C LYS A 20 16.07 16.54 -17.06
N TYR A 21 15.34 15.85 -16.20
CA TYR A 21 14.47 14.73 -16.54
C TYR A 21 13.07 14.89 -15.90
N PRO A 22 12.29 15.93 -16.25
CA PRO A 22 10.90 16.05 -15.80
C PRO A 22 9.99 15.09 -16.57
N ASN A 23 8.84 14.72 -16.01
CA ASN A 23 7.84 13.83 -16.57
C ASN A 23 8.47 12.50 -16.99
N ARG A 24 9.01 11.78 -16.00
CA ARG A 24 9.63 10.46 -16.19
C ARG A 24 8.51 9.42 -16.34
N ILE A 25 7.70 9.56 -17.39
CA ILE A 25 6.60 8.64 -17.67
C ILE A 25 7.18 7.27 -18.01
N ALA A 26 6.60 6.21 -17.46
CA ALA A 26 7.03 4.83 -17.68
C ALA A 26 7.24 4.51 -19.17
N GLY A 27 8.43 4.00 -19.51
CA GLY A 27 8.81 3.62 -20.86
C GLY A 27 9.31 4.74 -21.76
N SER A 28 9.20 6.00 -21.32
CA SER A 28 9.68 7.16 -22.07
C SER A 28 11.20 7.23 -22.13
N GLU A 29 11.69 7.93 -23.14
CA GLU A 29 13.13 8.18 -23.28
C GLU A 29 13.68 9.03 -22.11
N ILE A 30 12.87 9.90 -21.52
CA ILE A 30 13.28 10.71 -20.37
C ILE A 30 13.46 9.84 -19.12
N GLU A 31 12.53 8.92 -18.88
CA GLU A 31 12.63 7.96 -17.78
C GLU A 31 13.89 7.09 -17.91
N LYS A 32 14.15 6.50 -19.08
CA LYS A 32 15.37 5.72 -19.34
C LYS A 32 16.66 6.51 -19.12
N ASN A 33 16.72 7.74 -19.61
CA ASN A 33 17.88 8.59 -19.41
C ASN A 33 18.11 8.95 -17.93
N ALA A 34 17.03 9.14 -17.15
CA ALA A 34 17.12 9.30 -15.70
C ALA A 34 17.63 8.01 -15.04
N ALA A 35 17.14 6.84 -15.45
CA ALA A 35 17.59 5.55 -14.95
C ALA A 35 19.10 5.30 -15.21
N TYR A 36 19.61 5.63 -16.39
CA TYR A 36 21.04 5.54 -16.68
C TYR A 36 21.87 6.51 -15.85
N TYR A 37 21.37 7.73 -15.60
CA TYR A 37 22.01 8.68 -14.69
C TYR A 37 22.07 8.13 -13.25
N ILE A 38 20.97 7.57 -12.76
CA ILE A 38 20.88 6.91 -11.45
C ILE A 38 21.89 5.76 -11.37
N GLY A 39 21.98 4.93 -12.40
CA GLY A 39 22.96 3.84 -12.47
C GLY A 39 24.41 4.34 -12.40
N ALA A 40 24.75 5.41 -13.13
CA ALA A 40 26.07 6.01 -13.05
C ALA A 40 26.41 6.56 -11.65
N GLU A 41 25.44 7.17 -10.95
CA GLU A 41 25.65 7.62 -9.57
C GLU A 41 25.72 6.44 -8.59
N PHE A 42 25.01 5.34 -8.81
CA PHE A 42 25.17 4.10 -8.02
C PHE A 42 26.60 3.54 -8.14
N GLU A 43 27.13 3.46 -9.37
CA GLU A 43 28.48 2.98 -9.62
C GLU A 43 29.54 3.88 -8.96
N LYS A 44 29.40 5.20 -9.12
CA LYS A 44 30.25 6.20 -8.49
C LYS A 44 30.19 6.17 -6.96
N SER A 45 29.03 5.85 -6.39
CA SER A 45 28.88 5.62 -4.94
C SER A 45 29.48 4.30 -4.47
N GLY A 46 29.79 3.38 -5.39
CA GLY A 46 30.60 2.19 -5.15
C GLY A 46 29.89 0.85 -5.28
N ALA A 47 28.67 0.83 -5.83
CA ALA A 47 27.91 -0.39 -6.11
C ALA A 47 28.28 -1.01 -7.47
N GLU A 48 28.10 -2.32 -7.60
CA GLU A 48 28.05 -2.98 -8.91
C GLU A 48 26.65 -2.79 -9.51
N VAL A 49 26.57 -2.28 -10.74
CA VAL A 49 25.30 -1.85 -11.33
C VAL A 49 24.84 -2.79 -12.43
N SER A 50 23.55 -3.10 -12.40
CA SER A 50 22.84 -3.83 -13.45
C SER A 50 21.47 -3.20 -13.70
N PHE A 51 20.90 -3.49 -14.87
CA PHE A 51 19.60 -2.97 -15.29
C PHE A 51 18.68 -4.15 -15.64
N GLU A 52 17.42 -4.08 -15.21
CA GLU A 52 16.38 -5.05 -15.56
C GLU A 52 15.31 -4.33 -16.38
N GLU A 53 15.21 -4.68 -17.67
CA GLU A 53 14.16 -4.15 -18.54
C GLU A 53 12.88 -4.98 -18.44
N PHE A 54 11.73 -4.32 -18.46
CA PHE A 54 10.43 -4.99 -18.46
C PHE A 54 9.40 -4.21 -19.29
N PRO A 55 8.38 -4.90 -19.85
CA PRO A 55 7.38 -4.28 -20.72
C PRO A 55 6.38 -3.41 -19.95
N VAL A 56 6.00 -2.27 -20.55
CA VAL A 56 5.02 -1.32 -20.03
C VAL A 56 4.14 -0.73 -21.13
N LEU A 57 3.02 -0.13 -20.75
CA LEU A 57 2.24 0.79 -21.59
C LEU A 57 2.81 2.20 -21.45
N GLU A 58 3.47 2.72 -22.49
CA GLU A 58 3.92 4.10 -22.48
C GLU A 58 2.76 5.03 -22.86
N TRP A 59 2.48 6.04 -22.02
CA TRP A 59 1.52 7.10 -22.30
C TRP A 59 2.23 8.34 -22.84
N LYS A 60 1.86 8.77 -24.05
CA LYS A 60 2.41 9.99 -24.70
C LYS A 60 1.37 11.09 -24.79
N PRO A 61 1.34 12.05 -23.85
CA PRO A 61 0.50 13.24 -23.97
C PRO A 61 1.16 14.24 -24.93
N HIS A 62 0.79 14.25 -26.21
CA HIS A 62 1.39 15.15 -27.21
C HIS A 62 0.95 16.61 -27.05
N ASP A 63 -0.36 16.85 -26.90
CA ASP A 63 -0.94 18.20 -26.77
C ASP A 63 -2.29 18.14 -26.05
N ALA A 64 -2.59 19.16 -25.26
CA ALA A 64 -3.87 19.32 -24.59
C ALA A 64 -4.24 20.82 -24.54
N LYS A 65 -5.41 21.16 -25.07
CA LYS A 65 -5.92 22.53 -25.12
C LYS A 65 -7.34 22.58 -24.60
N LEU A 66 -7.59 23.59 -23.78
CA LEU A 66 -8.91 23.90 -23.23
C LEU A 66 -9.16 25.39 -23.41
N SER A 67 -10.31 25.75 -23.98
CA SER A 67 -10.72 27.14 -24.07
C SER A 67 -12.21 27.31 -23.81
N ILE A 68 -12.56 28.43 -23.17
CA ILE A 68 -13.93 28.90 -23.06
C ILE A 68 -14.32 29.45 -24.44
N TYR A 69 -15.39 28.90 -25.01
CA TYR A 69 -15.97 29.36 -26.27
C TYR A 69 -17.01 30.46 -26.04
N THR A 70 -17.88 30.25 -25.04
CA THR A 70 -18.84 31.25 -24.52
C THR A 70 -18.87 31.20 -22.99
N PRO A 71 -19.11 32.33 -22.30
CA PRO A 71 -19.45 33.65 -22.82
C PRO A 71 -18.22 34.53 -23.19
N ILE A 72 -17.02 34.12 -22.80
CA ILE A 72 -15.76 34.84 -23.05
C ILE A 72 -14.79 33.93 -23.76
N LYS A 73 -14.17 34.39 -24.85
CA LYS A 73 -13.16 33.61 -25.57
C LYS A 73 -11.84 33.66 -24.82
N GLU A 74 -11.49 32.60 -24.12
CA GLU A 74 -10.28 32.56 -23.29
C GLU A 74 -9.68 31.16 -23.22
N SER A 75 -8.35 31.05 -23.28
CA SER A 75 -7.63 29.79 -23.08
C SER A 75 -7.43 29.51 -21.59
N ILE A 76 -7.58 28.25 -21.19
CA ILE A 76 -7.33 27.76 -19.83
C ILE A 76 -6.13 26.81 -19.88
N LYS A 77 -5.16 27.02 -18.97
CA LYS A 77 -4.04 26.07 -18.78
C LYS A 77 -4.59 24.74 -18.28
N CYS A 78 -4.26 23.65 -18.97
CA CYS A 78 -4.70 22.30 -18.64
C CYS A 78 -3.64 21.25 -18.96
N CYS A 79 -3.84 20.03 -18.45
CA CYS A 79 -3.14 18.83 -18.88
C CYS A 79 -4.16 17.72 -19.16
N ALA A 80 -3.86 16.82 -20.10
CA ALA A 80 -4.58 15.57 -20.24
C ALA A 80 -4.24 14.65 -19.06
N MET A 81 -5.25 14.02 -18.45
CA MET A 81 -5.00 12.95 -17.50
C MET A 81 -4.41 11.73 -18.23
N PRO A 82 -3.61 10.89 -17.55
CA PRO A 82 -3.05 9.71 -18.17
C PRO A 82 -4.09 8.77 -18.78
N TYR A 83 -3.75 8.19 -19.93
CA TYR A 83 -4.59 7.33 -20.76
C TYR A 83 -5.85 7.95 -21.40
N SER A 84 -6.08 9.25 -21.19
CA SER A 84 -7.19 9.99 -21.82
C SER A 84 -7.26 9.77 -23.35
N PRO A 85 -8.44 9.56 -23.96
CA PRO A 85 -8.53 9.43 -25.40
C PRO A 85 -8.29 10.78 -26.10
N SER A 86 -7.69 10.73 -27.30
CA SER A 86 -7.61 11.89 -28.19
C SER A 86 -9.01 12.38 -28.59
N CYS A 87 -9.19 13.69 -28.70
CA CYS A 87 -10.49 14.27 -29.06
C CYS A 87 -10.39 15.68 -29.64
N GLU A 88 -11.43 16.07 -30.37
CA GLU A 88 -11.77 17.47 -30.67
C GLU A 88 -13.26 17.65 -30.40
N ILE A 89 -13.61 18.30 -29.30
CA ILE A 89 -15.00 18.41 -28.86
C ILE A 89 -15.33 19.83 -28.43
N ARG A 90 -16.57 20.22 -28.71
CA ARG A 90 -17.22 21.38 -28.10
C ARG A 90 -18.42 20.92 -27.30
N GLY A 91 -18.66 21.48 -26.12
CA GLY A 91 -19.80 21.11 -25.30
C GLY A 91 -20.13 22.13 -24.22
N GLU A 92 -21.39 22.10 -23.77
CA GLU A 92 -21.82 22.84 -22.59
C GLU A 92 -21.16 22.27 -21.33
N LEU A 93 -20.74 23.14 -20.42
CA LEU A 93 -20.15 22.78 -19.13
C LEU A 93 -21.21 22.61 -18.05
N LYS A 94 -21.07 21.57 -17.24
CA LYS A 94 -21.87 21.33 -16.04
C LYS A 94 -20.94 21.11 -14.84
N PHE A 95 -21.10 21.90 -13.78
CA PHE A 95 -20.44 21.62 -12.51
C PHE A 95 -21.24 20.56 -11.74
N VAL A 96 -20.55 19.51 -11.27
CA VAL A 96 -21.13 18.38 -10.55
C VAL A 96 -20.55 18.22 -9.13
N GLY A 97 -19.90 19.25 -8.58
CA GLY A 97 -19.28 19.16 -7.26
C GLY A 97 -18.19 18.09 -7.22
N LEU A 98 -18.20 17.27 -6.17
CA LEU A 98 -17.33 16.10 -6.06
C LEU A 98 -17.80 14.92 -6.94
N GLY A 99 -18.99 14.97 -7.56
CA GLY A 99 -19.42 13.95 -8.52
C GLY A 99 -19.54 12.53 -7.95
N PHE A 100 -19.86 12.42 -6.66
CA PHE A 100 -19.93 11.15 -5.94
C PHE A 100 -21.35 10.59 -5.85
N GLU A 101 -22.37 11.43 -6.00
CA GLU A 101 -23.76 11.01 -5.89
C GLU A 101 -24.47 11.17 -7.24
N ASP A 102 -25.44 10.30 -7.57
CA ASP A 102 -26.14 10.39 -8.86
C ASP A 102 -26.92 11.71 -9.01
N LYS A 103 -27.35 12.30 -7.89
CA LYS A 103 -27.99 13.63 -7.86
C LYS A 103 -27.07 14.75 -8.36
N ASP A 104 -25.75 14.57 -8.30
CA ASP A 104 -24.77 15.55 -8.77
C ASP A 104 -24.79 15.69 -10.29
N TYR A 105 -25.23 14.63 -10.99
CA TYR A 105 -25.24 14.53 -12.45
C TYR A 105 -26.58 14.88 -13.09
N ILE A 106 -27.54 15.44 -12.34
CA ILE A 106 -28.79 15.95 -12.92
C ILE A 106 -28.47 16.97 -14.02
N ASP A 107 -29.03 16.73 -15.21
CA ASP A 107 -28.80 17.50 -16.44
C ASP A 107 -27.35 17.53 -16.94
N ALA A 108 -26.53 16.51 -16.62
CA ALA A 108 -25.15 16.37 -17.08
C ALA A 108 -24.98 15.53 -18.36
N GLU A 109 -25.99 14.79 -18.78
CA GLU A 109 -25.93 13.94 -19.97
C GLU A 109 -25.54 14.75 -21.22
N GLY A 110 -24.56 14.25 -21.98
CA GLY A 110 -24.06 14.91 -23.19
C GLY A 110 -23.26 16.20 -22.97
N LYS A 111 -23.07 16.62 -21.72
CA LYS A 111 -22.30 17.82 -21.33
C LYS A 111 -20.88 17.48 -20.89
N ILE A 112 -20.03 18.48 -20.78
CA ILE A 112 -18.70 18.37 -20.19
C ILE A 112 -18.87 18.52 -18.67
N ALA A 113 -18.50 17.50 -17.89
CA ALA A 113 -18.55 17.54 -16.44
C ALA A 113 -17.31 18.23 -15.88
N LEU A 114 -17.50 19.26 -15.06
CA LEU A 114 -16.48 19.87 -14.21
C LEU A 114 -16.60 19.27 -12.81
N ILE A 115 -15.56 18.56 -12.38
CA ILE A 115 -15.52 17.80 -11.13
C ILE A 115 -14.38 18.33 -10.25
N GLU A 116 -14.68 18.59 -8.99
CA GLU A 116 -13.66 18.86 -7.97
C GLU A 116 -12.98 17.55 -7.57
N LEU A 117 -11.65 17.49 -7.59
CA LEU A 117 -10.89 16.30 -7.21
C LEU A 117 -11.18 15.91 -5.75
N CYS A 118 -10.93 14.65 -5.40
CA CYS A 118 -11.07 14.25 -4.00
C CYS A 118 -9.95 14.89 -3.14
N PRO A 119 -10.27 15.74 -2.14
CA PRO A 119 -9.25 16.49 -1.39
C PRO A 119 -8.47 15.63 -0.38
N TYR A 120 -8.93 14.41 -0.10
CA TYR A 120 -8.37 13.54 0.93
C TYR A 120 -7.87 12.18 0.40
N ASP A 121 -8.16 11.84 -0.86
CA ASP A 121 -7.78 10.55 -1.45
C ASP A 121 -7.89 10.57 -2.98
N VAL A 122 -6.74 10.66 -3.66
CA VAL A 122 -6.67 10.70 -5.13
C VAL A 122 -7.18 9.41 -5.80
N THR A 123 -7.23 8.28 -5.08
CA THR A 123 -7.71 7.03 -5.68
C THR A 123 -9.21 7.07 -5.99
N GLU A 124 -9.95 7.97 -5.34
CA GLU A 124 -11.38 8.20 -5.58
C GLU A 124 -11.65 8.95 -6.90
N ASP A 125 -10.64 9.58 -7.50
CA ASP A 125 -10.78 10.26 -8.79
C ASP A 125 -11.21 9.26 -9.89
N LYS A 126 -10.81 7.99 -9.76
CA LYS A 126 -11.30 6.89 -10.59
C LYS A 126 -12.80 6.66 -10.39
N THR A 127 -13.30 6.66 -9.15
CA THR A 127 -14.72 6.53 -8.83
C THR A 127 -15.52 7.67 -9.46
N GLN A 128 -15.04 8.92 -9.31
CA GLN A 128 -15.66 10.10 -9.90
C GLN A 128 -15.76 9.97 -11.43
N TYR A 129 -14.66 9.59 -12.09
CA TYR A 129 -14.64 9.36 -13.54
C TYR A 129 -15.66 8.29 -13.97
N LEU A 130 -15.68 7.13 -13.30
CA LEU A 130 -16.61 6.05 -13.62
C LEU A 130 -18.08 6.47 -13.49
N ARG A 131 -18.41 7.28 -12.48
CA ARG A 131 -19.77 7.84 -12.33
C ARG A 131 -20.12 8.83 -13.44
N ALA A 132 -19.18 9.67 -13.84
CA ALA A 132 -19.37 10.58 -14.96
C ALA A 132 -19.63 9.80 -16.28
N VAL A 133 -18.87 8.74 -16.54
CA VAL A 133 -19.08 7.85 -17.70
C VAL A 133 -20.48 7.21 -17.66
N ARG A 134 -20.91 6.69 -16.51
CA ARG A 134 -22.24 6.09 -16.33
C ARG A 134 -23.39 7.07 -16.60
N ASN A 135 -23.19 8.34 -16.26
CA ASN A 135 -24.15 9.42 -16.54
C ASN A 135 -23.99 10.02 -17.96
N ASN A 136 -23.27 9.32 -18.85
CA ASN A 136 -23.14 9.65 -20.26
C ASN A 136 -22.65 11.09 -20.53
N VAL A 137 -21.71 11.57 -19.71
CA VAL A 137 -21.05 12.85 -19.97
C VAL A 137 -20.21 12.77 -21.26
N LYS A 138 -20.00 13.91 -21.89
CA LYS A 138 -19.20 14.04 -23.12
C LYS A 138 -17.69 14.03 -22.85
N ALA A 139 -17.28 14.62 -21.74
CA ALA A 139 -15.90 14.66 -21.24
C ALA A 139 -15.88 15.02 -19.75
N VAL A 140 -14.74 14.80 -19.11
CA VAL A 140 -14.49 15.14 -17.71
C VAL A 140 -13.35 16.15 -17.62
N ILE A 141 -13.56 17.22 -16.86
CA ILE A 141 -12.52 18.15 -16.44
C ILE A 141 -12.46 18.10 -14.92
N PHE A 142 -11.34 17.61 -14.41
CA PHE A 142 -11.01 17.70 -13.00
C PHE A 142 -10.37 19.04 -12.67
N PHE A 143 -10.64 19.60 -11.51
CA PHE A 143 -9.87 20.70 -10.95
C PHE A 143 -9.42 20.40 -9.53
N ASN A 144 -8.22 20.87 -9.18
CA ASN A 144 -7.66 20.65 -7.84
C ASN A 144 -8.53 21.30 -6.77
N SER A 145 -8.57 20.69 -5.59
CA SER A 145 -9.51 21.04 -4.49
C SER A 145 -8.81 21.84 -3.39
N ILE A 146 -7.49 21.97 -3.51
CA ILE A 146 -6.65 22.66 -2.54
C ILE A 146 -6.28 24.04 -3.12
N PRO A 147 -6.62 25.15 -2.45
CA PRO A 147 -6.25 26.48 -2.92
C PRO A 147 -4.74 26.66 -3.11
N LYS A 148 -4.32 27.45 -4.11
CA LYS A 148 -2.91 27.71 -4.43
C LYS A 148 -2.13 26.46 -4.84
N THR A 149 -2.81 25.41 -5.29
CA THR A 149 -2.17 24.26 -5.93
C THR A 149 -2.49 24.30 -7.42
N ASP A 150 -1.50 23.92 -8.23
CA ASP A 150 -1.64 23.91 -9.69
C ASP A 150 -2.30 22.59 -10.14
N ILE A 151 -2.13 22.22 -11.40
CA ILE A 151 -2.67 21.01 -12.01
C ILE A 151 -2.17 19.77 -11.25
N ARG A 152 -3.10 18.90 -10.89
CA ARG A 152 -2.84 17.53 -10.40
C ARG A 152 -3.16 16.53 -11.49
N ILE A 153 -2.32 15.51 -11.66
CA ILE A 153 -2.67 14.37 -12.50
C ILE A 153 -2.64 13.08 -11.71
N PHE A 154 -3.43 12.11 -12.13
CA PHE A 154 -3.47 10.79 -11.53
C PHE A 154 -3.95 9.80 -12.62
N PRO A 155 -3.36 8.61 -12.75
CA PRO A 155 -3.76 7.66 -13.78
C PRO A 155 -5.20 7.17 -13.57
N ILE A 156 -6.00 7.23 -14.63
CA ILE A 156 -7.39 6.76 -14.59
C ILE A 156 -7.53 5.59 -15.56
N VAL A 157 -8.14 4.50 -15.06
CA VAL A 157 -8.61 3.39 -15.88
C VAL A 157 -10.12 3.20 -15.66
N GLU A 158 -10.82 2.76 -16.70
CA GLU A 158 -12.27 2.57 -16.68
C GLU A 158 -12.65 1.19 -16.11
N THR A 159 -12.03 0.85 -14.98
CA THR A 159 -12.28 -0.40 -14.26
C THR A 159 -12.55 -0.11 -12.80
N GLN A 160 -13.68 -0.59 -12.31
CA GLN A 160 -14.19 -0.26 -10.99
C GLN A 160 -13.26 -0.75 -9.88
N ASN A 161 -12.92 -2.02 -9.89
CA ASN A 161 -12.20 -2.65 -8.79
C ASN A 161 -10.69 -2.39 -8.94
N TRP A 162 -10.01 -2.04 -7.84
CA TRP A 162 -8.56 -2.08 -7.77
C TRP A 162 -8.12 -3.53 -7.59
N ASN A 163 -7.52 -4.13 -8.62
CA ASN A 163 -7.03 -5.50 -8.61
C ASN A 163 -5.95 -5.68 -9.69
N MET A 164 -5.31 -6.85 -9.69
CA MET A 164 -4.24 -7.20 -10.64
C MET A 164 -4.76 -7.80 -11.97
N LYS A 165 -6.06 -7.69 -12.28
CA LYS A 165 -6.65 -8.24 -13.52
C LYS A 165 -6.57 -7.21 -14.66
N THR A 166 -6.83 -7.66 -15.88
CA THR A 166 -7.01 -6.79 -17.05
C THR A 166 -8.05 -5.70 -16.78
N GLY A 167 -7.67 -4.46 -17.08
CA GLY A 167 -8.56 -3.31 -16.97
C GLY A 167 -9.07 -2.81 -18.33
N LYS A 168 -9.59 -1.59 -18.33
CA LYS A 168 -10.13 -0.91 -19.51
C LYS A 168 -9.58 0.49 -19.61
N ARG A 169 -9.25 0.90 -20.82
CA ARG A 169 -8.84 2.28 -21.11
C ARG A 169 -10.02 3.25 -20.90
N PRO A 170 -9.77 4.49 -20.45
CA PRO A 170 -10.77 5.56 -20.46
C PRO A 170 -11.41 5.77 -21.84
N THR A 171 -12.75 5.76 -21.88
CA THR A 171 -13.56 6.00 -23.09
C THR A 171 -13.96 7.46 -23.29
N LYS A 172 -14.00 8.26 -22.23
CA LYS A 172 -14.32 9.69 -22.28
C LYS A 172 -13.05 10.52 -22.10
N PRO A 173 -12.88 11.63 -22.84
CA PRO A 173 -11.75 12.53 -22.65
C PRO A 173 -11.70 13.09 -21.23
N ILE A 174 -10.50 13.14 -20.67
CA ILE A 174 -10.23 13.63 -19.31
C ILE A 174 -9.13 14.69 -19.35
N LEU A 175 -9.39 15.83 -18.73
CA LEU A 175 -8.44 16.92 -18.49
C LEU A 175 -8.34 17.22 -16.99
N SER A 176 -7.24 17.86 -16.60
CA SER A 176 -7.05 18.47 -15.29
C SER A 176 -6.67 19.95 -15.41
N ILE A 177 -7.18 20.77 -14.48
CA ILE A 177 -6.90 22.20 -14.36
C ILE A 177 -6.59 22.59 -12.90
N SER A 178 -6.03 23.78 -12.69
CA SER A 178 -5.76 24.31 -11.34
C SER A 178 -7.03 24.63 -10.56
N TYR A 179 -6.91 24.75 -9.24
CA TYR A 179 -8.00 25.19 -8.36
C TYR A 179 -8.61 26.51 -8.83
N GLU A 180 -7.79 27.51 -9.12
CA GLU A 180 -8.23 28.86 -9.51
C GLU A 180 -9.02 28.85 -10.82
N ASN A 181 -8.62 28.02 -11.78
CA ASN A 181 -9.34 27.86 -13.05
C ASN A 181 -10.68 27.13 -12.85
N GLY A 182 -10.72 26.13 -11.97
CA GLY A 182 -11.97 25.48 -11.57
C GLY A 182 -12.96 26.47 -10.93
N ILE A 183 -12.51 27.22 -9.92
CA ILE A 183 -13.34 28.25 -9.26
C ILE A 183 -13.80 29.33 -10.24
N LYS A 184 -12.95 29.73 -11.18
CA LYS A 184 -13.32 30.65 -12.26
C LYS A 184 -14.45 30.10 -13.11
N LEU A 185 -14.37 28.85 -13.56
CA LEU A 185 -15.42 28.21 -14.35
C LEU A 185 -16.73 28.08 -13.56
N VAL A 186 -16.66 27.69 -12.28
CA VAL A 186 -17.81 27.66 -11.37
C VAL A 186 -18.45 29.05 -11.23
N GLY A 187 -17.62 30.10 -11.11
CA GLY A 187 -18.09 31.49 -11.05
C GLY A 187 -18.76 31.97 -12.34
N LEU A 188 -18.29 31.52 -13.50
CA LEU A 188 -18.91 31.82 -14.80
C LEU A 188 -20.26 31.11 -14.98
N LEU A 189 -20.37 29.85 -14.56
CA LEU A 189 -21.61 29.07 -14.61
C LEU A 189 -22.76 29.71 -13.81
N LYS A 190 -22.45 30.49 -12.77
CA LYS A 190 -23.44 31.26 -12.00
C LYS A 190 -24.03 32.44 -12.78
N LYS A 191 -23.36 32.88 -13.86
CA LYS A 191 -23.71 34.10 -14.61
C LYS A 191 -24.27 33.80 -16.00
N ALA A 192 -23.80 32.74 -16.64
CA ALA A 192 -24.19 32.39 -18.00
C ALA A 192 -23.96 30.90 -18.29
N LYS A 193 -24.59 30.41 -19.37
CA LYS A 193 -24.21 29.14 -19.97
C LYS A 193 -22.77 29.21 -20.47
N VAL A 194 -21.97 28.22 -20.09
CA VAL A 194 -20.56 28.10 -20.49
C VAL A 194 -20.43 26.97 -21.50
N GLU A 195 -19.80 27.24 -22.63
CA GLU A 195 -19.39 26.20 -23.58
C GLU A 195 -17.88 26.19 -23.69
N LEU A 196 -17.30 24.99 -23.71
CA LEU A 196 -15.86 24.78 -23.80
C LEU A 196 -15.51 24.07 -25.11
N GLU A 197 -14.30 24.35 -25.59
CA GLU A 197 -13.62 23.57 -26.62
C GLU A 197 -12.44 22.84 -26.01
N ILE A 198 -12.35 21.54 -26.29
CA ILE A 198 -11.28 20.65 -25.84
C ILE A 198 -10.64 20.03 -27.07
N SER A 199 -9.31 20.05 -27.10
CA SER A 199 -8.50 19.26 -28.03
C SER A 199 -7.46 18.47 -27.24
N ILE A 200 -7.46 17.15 -27.38
CA ILE A 200 -6.44 16.27 -26.80
C ILE A 200 -5.82 15.47 -27.94
N LYS A 201 -4.49 15.46 -27.98
CA LYS A 201 -3.70 14.56 -28.83
C LYS A 201 -2.79 13.75 -27.93
N ALA A 202 -3.02 12.45 -27.92
CA ALA A 202 -2.24 11.53 -27.12
C ALA A 202 -2.30 10.09 -27.65
N GLU A 203 -1.26 9.34 -27.34
CA GLU A 203 -1.03 7.99 -27.79
C GLU A 203 -0.70 7.06 -26.61
N VAL A 204 -1.09 5.79 -26.71
CA VAL A 204 -0.58 4.72 -25.84
C VAL A 204 0.22 3.78 -26.72
N ILE A 205 1.49 3.58 -26.38
CA ILE A 205 2.35 2.64 -27.06
C ILE A 205 2.40 1.36 -26.25
N GLU A 206 1.93 0.28 -26.88
CA GLU A 206 2.03 -1.06 -26.31
C GLU A 206 3.45 -1.59 -26.45
N ASN A 207 3.90 -2.38 -25.46
CA ASN A 207 5.23 -3.02 -25.44
C ASN A 207 6.43 -2.07 -25.43
N ALA A 208 6.25 -0.84 -24.95
CA ALA A 208 7.39 -0.03 -24.53
C ALA A 208 8.12 -0.75 -23.38
N LYS A 209 9.34 -0.32 -23.07
CA LYS A 209 10.12 -0.91 -21.98
C LYS A 209 10.49 0.15 -20.96
N SER A 210 10.21 -0.13 -19.70
CA SER A 210 10.77 0.57 -18.54
C SER A 210 11.98 -0.22 -18.03
N VAL A 211 12.70 0.32 -17.05
CA VAL A 211 13.93 -0.25 -16.53
C VAL A 211 14.03 -0.07 -15.02
N ASN A 212 14.32 -1.16 -14.30
CA ASN A 212 14.77 -1.09 -12.92
C ASN A 212 16.30 -0.92 -12.89
N VAL A 213 16.81 -0.10 -11.97
CA VAL A 213 18.25 0.12 -11.75
C VAL A 213 18.66 -0.57 -10.46
N ILE A 214 19.63 -1.48 -10.51
CA ILE A 214 20.03 -2.30 -9.37
C ILE A 214 21.50 -2.07 -9.05
N GLY A 215 21.78 -1.47 -7.89
CA GLY A 215 23.11 -1.39 -7.30
C GLY A 215 23.32 -2.50 -6.27
N THR A 216 24.39 -3.30 -6.41
CA THR A 216 24.71 -4.42 -5.52
C THR A 216 25.98 -4.14 -4.70
N ILE A 217 25.91 -4.42 -3.40
CA ILE A 217 27.07 -4.56 -2.51
C ILE A 217 27.04 -5.97 -1.94
N GLU A 218 27.98 -6.81 -2.38
CA GLU A 218 28.06 -8.21 -1.97
C GLU A 218 28.32 -8.38 -0.46
N GLY A 219 27.59 -9.32 0.15
CA GLY A 219 27.72 -9.64 1.56
C GLY A 219 28.96 -10.48 1.88
N ALA A 220 29.63 -10.19 2.99
CA ALA A 220 30.88 -10.84 3.36
C ALA A 220 30.73 -12.25 3.99
N LYS A 221 29.55 -12.60 4.52
CA LYS A 221 29.32 -13.90 5.22
C LYS A 221 28.10 -14.66 4.73
N PHE A 222 27.04 -13.95 4.37
CA PHE A 222 25.77 -14.50 3.88
C PHE A 222 25.43 -13.85 2.53
N PRO A 223 26.25 -14.04 1.48
CA PRO A 223 26.05 -13.37 0.19
C PRO A 223 24.71 -13.73 -0.47
N ASP A 224 24.15 -14.90 -0.15
CA ASP A 224 22.84 -15.35 -0.65
C ASP A 224 21.64 -14.72 0.08
N GLU A 225 21.84 -14.12 1.27
CA GLU A 225 20.79 -13.40 1.98
C GLU A 225 20.76 -11.94 1.51
N VAL A 226 19.62 -11.48 1.00
CA VAL A 226 19.50 -10.17 0.35
C VAL A 226 18.62 -9.22 1.15
N VAL A 227 19.12 -8.02 1.43
CA VAL A 227 18.34 -6.90 1.97
C VAL A 227 18.14 -5.88 0.85
N LEU A 228 16.89 -5.47 0.62
CA LEU A 228 16.55 -4.45 -0.38
C LEU A 228 16.36 -3.08 0.29
N VAL A 229 16.89 -2.03 -0.35
CA VAL A 229 16.53 -0.63 -0.07
C VAL A 229 16.06 -0.01 -1.38
N THR A 230 14.81 0.46 -1.42
CA THR A 230 14.11 0.73 -2.69
C THR A 230 13.42 2.09 -2.72
N ALA A 231 13.23 2.62 -3.93
CA ALA A 231 12.45 3.80 -4.28
C ALA A 231 12.12 3.76 -5.78
N HIS A 232 11.03 4.38 -6.25
CA HIS A 232 10.79 4.51 -7.71
C HIS A 232 11.36 5.81 -8.29
N HIS A 233 11.65 5.82 -9.59
CA HIS A 233 12.15 7.01 -10.29
C HIS A 233 11.19 7.57 -11.34
N ASP A 234 10.18 6.83 -11.77
CA ASP A 234 9.15 7.41 -12.63
C ASP A 234 8.32 8.44 -11.85
N CYS A 235 7.78 9.44 -12.54
CA CYS A 235 7.05 10.52 -11.90
C CYS A 235 6.13 11.29 -12.84
N TRP A 236 5.25 12.06 -12.20
CA TRP A 236 4.55 13.19 -12.81
C TRP A 236 5.33 14.49 -12.61
N PHE A 237 5.30 15.40 -13.59
CA PHE A 237 5.95 16.72 -13.50
C PHE A 237 7.42 16.65 -13.07
N GLU A 238 7.84 17.33 -12.01
CA GLU A 238 9.22 17.26 -11.53
C GLU A 238 9.46 16.09 -10.57
N GLY A 239 8.46 15.75 -9.75
CA GLY A 239 8.45 14.58 -8.86
C GLY A 239 9.57 14.63 -7.83
N ALA A 240 9.73 15.78 -7.16
CA ALA A 240 10.82 15.99 -6.21
C ALA A 240 10.64 15.15 -4.95
N ASN A 241 9.48 15.25 -4.29
CA ASN A 241 9.12 14.35 -3.19
C ASN A 241 8.72 12.98 -3.71
N ASP A 242 7.99 12.93 -4.83
CA ASP A 242 7.46 11.71 -5.45
C ASP A 242 8.16 11.38 -6.78
N ASN A 243 9.28 10.67 -6.78
CA ASN A 243 9.96 10.09 -5.62
C ASN A 243 11.48 10.24 -5.63
N ILE A 244 11.99 11.29 -6.30
CA ILE A 244 13.42 11.47 -6.54
C ILE A 244 14.22 11.79 -5.28
N ALA A 245 13.61 12.38 -4.26
CA ALA A 245 14.23 12.51 -2.95
C ALA A 245 14.67 11.16 -2.38
N SER A 246 13.83 10.13 -2.52
CA SER A 246 14.10 8.76 -2.08
C SER A 246 15.15 8.07 -2.94
N VAL A 247 15.17 8.33 -4.25
CA VAL A 247 16.23 7.82 -5.14
C VAL A 247 17.59 8.42 -4.79
N CYS A 248 17.65 9.73 -4.56
CA CYS A 248 18.92 10.41 -4.23
C CYS A 248 19.49 9.94 -2.88
N MET A 249 18.62 9.58 -1.93
CA MET A 249 19.05 8.94 -0.69
C MET A 249 19.81 7.64 -0.95
N LEU A 250 19.41 6.82 -1.93
CA LEU A 250 20.10 5.57 -2.24
C LEU A 250 21.58 5.81 -2.59
N PHE A 251 21.90 6.93 -3.25
CA PHE A 251 23.29 7.30 -3.59
C PHE A 251 24.16 7.40 -2.33
N GLU A 252 23.65 8.05 -1.29
CA GLU A 252 24.35 8.24 -0.03
C GLU A 252 24.42 6.95 0.80
N ILE A 253 23.34 6.17 0.80
CA ILE A 253 23.31 4.90 1.53
C ILE A 253 24.28 3.88 0.91
N ILE A 254 24.43 3.83 -0.41
CA ILE A 254 25.44 2.98 -1.07
C ILE A 254 26.85 3.26 -0.53
N LYS A 255 27.23 4.54 -0.36
CA LYS A 255 28.54 4.95 0.19
C LYS A 255 28.75 4.40 1.60
N VAL A 256 27.69 4.40 2.43
CA VAL A 256 27.71 3.82 3.78
C VAL A 256 28.05 2.33 3.72
N PHE A 257 27.33 1.55 2.92
CA PHE A 257 27.51 0.10 2.86
C PHE A 257 28.79 -0.31 2.15
N LYS A 258 29.27 0.49 1.20
CA LYS A 258 30.61 0.32 0.62
C LYS A 258 31.72 0.42 1.67
N LYS A 259 31.58 1.36 2.62
CA LYS A 259 32.55 1.57 3.71
C LYS A 259 32.47 0.50 4.79
N TYR A 260 31.27 0.17 5.28
CA TYR A 260 31.10 -0.71 6.44
C TYR A 260 31.03 -2.20 6.11
N LYS A 261 30.88 -2.57 4.83
CA LYS A 261 30.85 -3.94 4.29
C LYS A 261 29.86 -4.86 5.03
N PRO A 262 28.63 -5.02 4.51
CA PRO A 262 27.60 -5.81 5.17
C PRO A 262 27.95 -7.31 5.21
N LEU A 263 27.34 -8.04 6.16
CA LEU A 263 27.43 -9.50 6.18
C LEU A 263 26.54 -10.13 5.10
N ARG A 264 25.40 -9.50 4.82
CA ARG A 264 24.42 -9.87 3.80
C ARG A 264 24.57 -9.02 2.56
N THR A 265 24.12 -9.51 1.41
CA THR A 265 24.12 -8.71 0.18
C THR A 265 23.08 -7.59 0.30
N MET A 266 23.50 -6.37 0.04
CA MET A 266 22.59 -5.22 -0.09
C MET A 266 22.31 -4.98 -1.56
N LYS A 267 21.03 -4.89 -1.94
CA LYS A 267 20.62 -4.40 -3.25
C LYS A 267 19.84 -3.09 -3.08
N PHE A 268 20.30 -2.07 -3.76
CA PHE A 268 19.67 -0.76 -3.86
C PHE A 268 18.93 -0.73 -5.19
N VAL A 269 17.60 -0.64 -5.15
CA VAL A 269 16.79 -0.75 -6.38
C VAL A 269 16.03 0.53 -6.60
N SER A 270 16.26 1.17 -7.74
CA SER A 270 15.39 2.21 -8.24
C SER A 270 14.41 1.61 -9.23
N PHE A 271 13.14 1.48 -8.84
CA PHE A 271 12.09 0.89 -9.68
C PHE A 271 11.58 1.89 -10.72
N GLY A 272 11.23 1.38 -11.89
CA GLY A 272 10.45 2.12 -12.88
C GLY A 272 8.96 1.74 -12.83
N ALA A 273 8.12 2.57 -13.45
CA ALA A 273 6.71 2.29 -13.68
C ALA A 273 5.86 2.01 -12.43
N GLU A 274 6.11 2.72 -11.33
CA GLU A 274 5.22 2.75 -10.16
C GLU A 274 3.94 3.53 -10.50
N GLU A 275 4.09 4.73 -11.05
CA GLU A 275 3.00 5.69 -11.25
C GLU A 275 2.04 5.28 -12.36
N ILE A 276 2.58 4.60 -13.37
CA ILE A 276 1.84 4.19 -14.56
C ILE A 276 2.62 3.10 -15.30
N GLY A 277 2.01 2.53 -16.35
CA GLY A 277 2.67 1.61 -17.26
C GLY A 277 2.20 0.18 -17.16
N ALA A 278 1.25 -0.13 -16.28
CA ALA A 278 0.76 -1.48 -16.13
C ALA A 278 0.14 -2.00 -17.43
N LEU A 279 0.57 -3.19 -17.82
CA LEU A 279 0.05 -3.87 -19.00
C LEU A 279 -1.45 -4.11 -18.89
N GLU A 280 -2.10 -4.22 -20.05
CA GLU A 280 -3.54 -4.49 -20.15
C GLU A 280 -4.42 -3.50 -19.38
N PHE A 281 -3.93 -2.28 -19.15
CA PHE A 281 -4.59 -1.27 -18.31
C PHE A 281 -4.96 -1.81 -16.92
N CYS A 282 -4.15 -2.73 -16.37
CA CYS A 282 -4.35 -3.28 -15.04
C CYS A 282 -4.60 -2.13 -14.04
N PRO A 283 -5.72 -2.15 -13.30
CA PRO A 283 -6.07 -1.04 -12.42
C PRO A 283 -5.07 -0.92 -11.28
N TRP A 284 -4.32 -1.96 -10.93
CA TRP A 284 -3.23 -1.85 -9.98
C TRP A 284 -1.93 -1.39 -10.63
N LEU A 285 -1.59 -0.11 -10.47
CA LEU A 285 -0.51 0.54 -11.22
C LEU A 285 0.80 0.66 -10.41
N TRP A 286 0.70 0.95 -9.10
CA TRP A 286 1.78 1.26 -8.11
C TRP A 286 2.86 0.21 -7.86
N THR A 287 2.99 -0.79 -8.73
CA THR A 287 3.90 -1.92 -8.46
C THR A 287 4.51 -2.53 -9.72
N ASN A 288 4.51 -1.89 -10.90
CA ASN A 288 4.89 -2.64 -12.11
C ASN A 288 6.35 -3.09 -12.06
N GLY A 289 7.30 -2.16 -11.89
CA GLY A 289 8.72 -2.51 -11.82
C GLY A 289 9.04 -3.46 -10.67
N SER A 290 8.53 -3.18 -9.47
CA SER A 290 8.73 -4.06 -8.31
C SER A 290 8.07 -5.43 -8.45
N LYS A 291 6.95 -5.56 -9.17
CA LYS A 291 6.31 -6.86 -9.45
C LYS A 291 7.21 -7.75 -10.29
N PHE A 292 7.81 -7.21 -11.36
CA PHE A 292 8.78 -7.95 -12.16
C PHE A 292 10.00 -8.37 -11.33
N PHE A 293 10.56 -7.45 -10.55
CA PHE A 293 11.72 -7.76 -9.71
C PHE A 293 11.42 -8.76 -8.59
N ALA A 294 10.23 -8.70 -8.00
CA ALA A 294 9.80 -9.60 -6.93
C ALA A 294 9.72 -11.06 -7.38
N ASP A 295 9.56 -11.33 -8.67
CA ASP A 295 9.56 -12.68 -9.27
C ASP A 295 10.96 -13.30 -9.44
N SER A 296 12.02 -12.59 -9.05
CA SER A 296 13.36 -13.16 -8.96
C SER A 296 13.47 -14.28 -7.91
N ASP A 297 14.43 -15.20 -8.11
CA ASP A 297 14.75 -16.29 -7.18
C ASP A 297 15.59 -15.84 -5.96
N LEU A 298 15.67 -14.53 -5.71
CA LEU A 298 16.49 -13.98 -4.62
C LEU A 298 15.93 -14.37 -3.25
N ASN A 299 16.82 -14.79 -2.34
CA ASN A 299 16.46 -15.00 -0.94
C ASN A 299 16.45 -13.67 -0.18
N ILE A 300 15.38 -12.90 -0.42
CA ILE A 300 15.15 -11.60 0.22
C ILE A 300 14.72 -11.82 1.68
N VAL A 301 15.48 -11.20 2.60
CA VAL A 301 15.28 -11.29 4.05
C VAL A 301 14.61 -10.05 4.64
N GLY A 302 14.55 -8.95 3.89
CA GLY A 302 13.86 -7.72 4.27
C GLY A 302 13.88 -6.67 3.15
N VAL A 303 12.81 -5.88 3.06
CA VAL A 303 12.67 -4.78 2.09
C VAL A 303 12.40 -3.47 2.81
N LEU A 304 13.19 -2.44 2.50
CA LEU A 304 13.07 -1.09 3.02
C LEU A 304 12.70 -0.14 1.88
N ASN A 305 11.41 0.06 1.66
CA ASN A 305 10.87 0.95 0.63
C ASN A 305 10.75 2.39 1.11
N ASN A 306 11.00 3.36 0.24
CA ASN A 306 11.10 4.76 0.61
C ASN A 306 10.26 5.60 -0.35
N GLU A 307 9.32 6.34 0.22
CA GLU A 307 8.29 7.11 -0.48
C GLU A 307 8.20 8.49 0.15
N LEU A 308 8.19 9.56 -0.64
CA LEU A 308 7.90 10.91 -0.12
C LEU A 308 8.79 11.33 1.07
N LEU A 309 10.08 10.99 1.06
CA LEU A 309 10.98 11.20 2.22
C LEU A 309 11.09 12.67 2.65
N GLY A 310 10.94 13.61 1.73
CA GLY A 310 10.99 15.05 2.01
C GLY A 310 9.63 15.65 2.41
N ALA A 311 8.57 14.86 2.51
CA ALA A 311 7.23 15.42 2.66
C ALA A 311 6.91 15.76 4.12
N GLY A 312 6.65 17.03 4.40
CA GLY A 312 6.12 17.46 5.70
C GLY A 312 7.07 17.28 6.89
N ASP A 313 6.52 17.41 8.09
CA ASP A 313 7.24 17.51 9.37
C ASP A 313 6.95 16.34 10.34
N ALA A 314 6.35 15.26 9.84
CA ALA A 314 6.08 14.04 10.58
C ALA A 314 6.65 12.81 9.86
N LEU A 315 6.91 11.75 10.62
CA LEU A 315 7.44 10.50 10.09
C LEU A 315 6.37 9.41 10.13
N SER A 316 6.33 8.58 9.10
CA SER A 316 5.49 7.39 9.06
C SER A 316 6.25 6.16 8.60
N VAL A 317 5.95 5.05 9.27
CA VAL A 317 6.47 3.72 8.96
C VAL A 317 5.29 2.78 8.78
N GLN A 318 5.24 2.11 7.64
CA GLN A 318 4.25 1.08 7.34
C GLN A 318 4.99 -0.24 7.25
N GLY A 319 4.72 -1.21 8.12
CA GLY A 319 5.47 -2.47 8.14
C GLY A 319 4.56 -3.67 7.94
N THR A 320 5.03 -4.68 7.20
CA THR A 320 4.28 -5.92 6.95
C THR A 320 3.82 -6.50 8.28
N GLY A 321 4.72 -6.89 9.19
CA GLY A 321 4.36 -7.44 10.50
C GLY A 321 5.06 -6.77 11.68
N ALA A 322 4.75 -7.27 12.89
CA ALA A 322 5.32 -6.77 14.14
C ALA A 322 6.85 -6.92 14.18
N GLU A 323 7.40 -7.94 13.51
CA GLU A 323 8.82 -8.22 13.44
C GLU A 323 9.63 -7.07 12.83
N ILE A 324 9.20 -6.55 11.67
CA ILE A 324 9.92 -5.50 10.97
C ILE A 324 9.62 -4.13 11.59
N ARG A 325 8.39 -3.91 12.07
CA ARG A 325 8.03 -2.69 12.81
C ARG A 325 8.88 -2.55 14.07
N LYS A 326 9.10 -3.62 14.81
CA LYS A 326 9.98 -3.62 16.00
C LYS A 326 11.41 -3.21 15.64
N VAL A 327 12.01 -3.82 14.62
CA VAL A 327 13.36 -3.46 14.15
C VAL A 327 13.47 -1.96 13.87
N ILE A 328 12.46 -1.39 13.20
CA ILE A 328 12.47 0.02 12.82
C ILE A 328 12.24 0.94 14.00
N LEU A 329 11.29 0.62 14.89
CA LEU A 329 11.01 1.44 16.06
C LEU A 329 12.18 1.43 17.06
N ASP A 330 12.86 0.30 17.22
CA ASP A 330 14.09 0.20 18.00
C ASP A 330 15.21 1.02 17.33
N THR A 331 15.31 0.99 16.00
CA THR A 331 16.26 1.83 15.24
C THR A 331 15.97 3.32 15.45
N ALA A 332 14.70 3.72 15.41
CA ALA A 332 14.28 5.10 15.64
C ALA A 332 14.60 5.58 17.06
N ASP A 333 14.54 4.69 18.06
CA ASP A 333 14.97 4.98 19.43
C ASP A 333 16.48 5.22 19.53
N VAL A 334 17.28 4.39 18.87
CA VAL A 334 18.74 4.57 18.79
C VAL A 334 19.09 5.92 18.16
N LEU A 335 18.36 6.32 17.12
CA LEU A 335 18.51 7.61 16.46
C LEU A 335 17.88 8.78 17.24
N LYS A 336 17.21 8.51 18.37
CA LYS A 336 16.50 9.49 19.22
C LYS A 336 15.39 10.24 18.49
N LEU A 337 14.82 9.67 17.42
CA LEU A 337 13.77 10.32 16.63
C LEU A 337 12.48 10.50 17.43
N LYS A 338 12.17 9.61 18.38
CA LYS A 338 10.99 9.76 19.26
C LYS A 338 11.09 10.95 20.23
N LYS A 339 12.26 11.56 20.38
CA LYS A 339 12.42 12.84 21.13
C LYS A 339 12.21 14.06 20.24
N LYS A 340 12.42 13.90 18.94
CA LYS A 340 12.36 14.96 17.93
C LYS A 340 10.96 15.11 17.37
N TYR A 341 10.31 13.99 17.09
CA TYR A 341 8.94 13.93 16.58
C TYR A 341 7.97 13.55 17.68
N LYS A 342 6.79 14.19 17.70
CA LYS A 342 5.74 13.92 18.69
C LYS A 342 5.30 12.44 18.67
N LYS A 343 5.23 11.86 17.47
CA LYS A 343 4.98 10.44 17.22
C LYS A 343 5.59 10.06 15.86
N ILE A 344 6.01 8.81 15.73
CA ILE A 344 6.22 8.17 14.42
C ILE A 344 4.97 7.36 14.13
N ASP A 345 4.27 7.69 13.06
CA ASP A 345 3.00 7.07 12.71
C ASP A 345 3.23 5.67 12.13
N THR A 346 2.85 4.67 12.92
CA THR A 346 2.96 3.25 12.62
C THR A 346 1.69 2.74 11.98
N TRP A 347 1.83 2.05 10.86
CA TRP A 347 0.75 1.38 10.17
C TRP A 347 1.17 -0.03 9.75
N HIS A 348 0.20 -0.87 9.41
CA HIS A 348 0.49 -2.07 8.64
C HIS A 348 0.88 -1.69 7.20
N ALA A 349 1.58 -2.59 6.49
CA ALA A 349 1.95 -2.38 5.09
C ALA A 349 0.73 -2.07 4.24
N PHE A 350 0.76 -0.92 3.58
CA PHE A 350 -0.28 -0.57 2.63
C PHE A 350 -0.05 -1.31 1.30
N ILE A 351 -1.03 -1.18 0.43
CA ILE A 351 -1.09 -1.88 -0.84
C ILE A 351 -0.58 -1.00 -1.99
N ASN A 352 -0.24 0.26 -1.74
CA ASN A 352 -0.10 1.31 -2.75
C ASN A 352 1.36 1.76 -3.00
N SER A 353 2.31 0.83 -3.12
CA SER A 353 3.69 1.13 -3.53
C SER A 353 4.50 -0.17 -3.70
N ASP A 354 5.77 -0.04 -4.10
CA ASP A 354 6.69 -1.09 -4.51
C ASP A 354 7.01 -2.17 -3.45
N HIS A 355 6.72 -1.94 -2.18
CA HIS A 355 6.87 -2.97 -1.15
C HIS A 355 5.78 -4.07 -1.24
N TYR A 356 4.66 -3.79 -1.89
CA TYR A 356 3.49 -4.64 -1.87
C TYR A 356 3.70 -6.03 -2.53
N PRO A 357 4.33 -6.15 -3.72
CA PRO A 357 4.61 -7.46 -4.32
C PRO A 357 5.43 -8.38 -3.42
N PHE A 358 6.33 -7.83 -2.61
CA PHE A 358 7.11 -8.60 -1.63
C PHE A 358 6.27 -8.98 -0.40
N THR A 359 5.38 -8.08 0.04
CA THR A 359 4.41 -8.35 1.10
C THR A 359 3.50 -9.53 0.74
N LEU A 360 3.05 -9.61 -0.51
CA LEU A 360 2.26 -10.75 -1.02
C LEU A 360 3.01 -12.09 -0.97
N LYS A 361 4.35 -12.07 -0.93
CA LYS A 361 5.20 -13.26 -0.74
C LYS A 361 5.54 -13.51 0.74
N GLY A 362 4.93 -12.76 1.66
CA GLY A 362 5.18 -12.80 3.10
C GLY A 362 6.52 -12.21 3.53
N ILE A 363 7.30 -11.63 2.61
CA ILE A 363 8.61 -11.06 2.92
C ILE A 363 8.40 -9.88 3.89
N PRO A 364 9.22 -9.74 4.95
CA PRO A 364 9.16 -8.58 5.83
C PRO A 364 9.49 -7.31 5.04
N THR A 365 8.54 -6.39 4.94
CA THR A 365 8.76 -5.11 4.28
C THR A 365 8.44 -3.96 5.21
N ALA A 366 9.07 -2.83 4.98
CA ALA A 366 8.64 -1.58 5.55
C ALA A 366 8.77 -0.43 4.57
N GLN A 367 7.78 0.46 4.57
CA GLN A 367 7.80 1.72 3.86
C GLN A 367 8.05 2.87 4.82
N PHE A 368 9.02 3.71 4.48
CA PHE A 368 9.31 4.97 5.15
C PHE A 368 8.70 6.12 4.34
N SER A 369 8.03 7.04 5.03
CA SER A 369 7.52 8.25 4.38
C SER A 369 7.48 9.45 5.31
N GLY A 370 7.68 10.63 4.74
CA GLY A 370 7.32 11.88 5.36
C GLY A 370 5.79 12.06 5.33
N LYS A 371 5.25 12.75 6.32
CA LYS A 371 3.84 13.15 6.38
C LYS A 371 3.70 14.56 6.89
N SER A 372 2.55 15.15 6.58
CA SER A 372 2.07 16.37 7.24
C SER A 372 0.58 16.22 7.53
N ALA A 373 0.17 16.57 8.75
CA ALA A 373 -1.23 16.58 9.16
C ALA A 373 -2.12 17.54 8.33
N LEU A 374 -1.52 18.45 7.57
CA LEU A 374 -2.22 19.46 6.77
C LEU A 374 -1.98 19.33 5.26
N THR A 375 -0.95 18.57 4.81
CA THR A 375 -0.41 18.71 3.45
C THR A 375 0.01 17.43 2.73
N GLN A 376 -0.29 16.22 3.24
CA GLN A 376 0.12 14.97 2.57
C GLN A 376 -0.27 14.94 1.08
N TYR A 377 -1.42 15.53 0.71
CA TYR A 377 -1.85 15.64 -0.68
C TYR A 377 -1.59 17.00 -1.33
N LYS A 378 -1.04 18.00 -0.64
CA LYS A 378 -0.98 19.38 -1.19
C LYS A 378 -0.24 19.43 -2.53
N ASN A 379 0.96 18.85 -2.58
CA ASN A 379 1.80 18.83 -3.77
C ASN A 379 1.84 17.46 -4.46
N TYR A 380 1.21 16.44 -3.87
CA TYR A 380 1.23 15.08 -4.42
C TYR A 380 0.68 15.04 -5.85
N HIS A 381 1.48 14.54 -6.79
CA HIS A 381 1.19 14.51 -8.23
C HIS A 381 0.78 15.85 -8.85
N THR A 382 1.25 16.97 -8.30
CA THR A 382 1.00 18.29 -8.88
C THR A 382 2.24 18.82 -9.58
N SER A 383 2.07 19.80 -10.48
CA SER A 383 3.19 20.54 -11.04
C SER A 383 3.89 21.46 -10.03
N THR A 384 3.49 21.42 -8.76
CA THR A 384 4.16 22.12 -7.67
C THR A 384 5.09 21.20 -6.87
N ASP A 385 5.10 19.87 -7.07
CA ASP A 385 6.11 18.99 -6.45
C ASP A 385 7.52 19.25 -7.01
N THR A 386 8.17 20.26 -6.44
CA THR A 386 9.43 20.85 -6.90
C THR A 386 10.48 20.73 -5.80
N PRO A 387 11.79 20.84 -6.14
CA PRO A 387 12.87 20.74 -5.15
C PRO A 387 12.74 21.72 -3.97
N GLU A 388 12.08 22.86 -4.17
CA GLU A 388 11.82 23.87 -3.13
C GLU A 388 10.84 23.40 -2.05
N ASP A 389 10.05 22.36 -2.30
CA ASP A 389 9.09 21.79 -1.36
C ASP A 389 9.65 20.65 -0.49
N ILE A 390 10.95 20.33 -0.64
CA ILE A 390 11.61 19.31 0.19
C ILE A 390 11.78 19.82 1.62
N HIS A 391 11.18 19.13 2.59
CA HIS A 391 11.48 19.31 4.00
C HIS A 391 12.79 18.61 4.35
N GLU A 392 13.88 19.38 4.28
CA GLU A 392 15.25 18.87 4.38
C GLU A 392 15.49 18.03 5.65
N GLU A 393 14.95 18.46 6.79
CA GLU A 393 15.12 17.77 8.07
C GLU A 393 14.45 16.38 8.07
N THR A 394 13.26 16.28 7.49
CA THR A 394 12.52 15.00 7.37
C THR A 394 13.24 14.06 6.40
N LEU A 395 13.74 14.60 5.28
CA LEU A 395 14.57 13.88 4.33
C LEU A 395 15.80 13.25 5.02
N MET A 396 16.54 14.05 5.79
CA MET A 396 17.76 13.58 6.44
C MET A 396 17.47 12.53 7.53
N ASP A 397 16.44 12.73 8.34
CA ASP A 397 16.09 11.81 9.42
C ASP A 397 15.60 10.46 8.90
N LEU A 398 14.77 10.46 7.86
CA LEU A 398 14.31 9.22 7.24
C LEU A 398 15.43 8.53 6.45
N ALA A 399 16.33 9.27 5.80
CA ALA A 399 17.54 8.71 5.19
C ALA A 399 18.39 7.97 6.24
N CYS A 400 18.59 8.60 7.40
CA CYS A 400 19.26 8.00 8.54
C CYS A 400 18.54 6.76 9.07
N LEU A 401 17.20 6.81 9.18
CA LEU A 401 16.39 5.69 9.64
C LEU A 401 16.48 4.49 8.69
N ALA A 402 16.27 4.70 7.39
CA ALA A 402 16.39 3.67 6.36
C ALA A 402 17.78 3.04 6.32
N ALA A 403 18.84 3.87 6.32
CA ALA A 403 20.22 3.38 6.37
C ALA A 403 20.48 2.55 7.63
N SER A 404 19.97 2.97 8.79
CA SER A 404 20.23 2.31 10.07
C SER A 404 19.46 1.01 10.20
N SER A 405 18.21 0.97 9.74
CA SER A 405 17.44 -0.26 9.65
C SER A 405 18.10 -1.25 8.67
N GLY A 406 18.59 -0.77 7.53
CA GLY A 406 19.38 -1.59 6.60
C GLY A 406 20.66 -2.12 7.24
N PHE A 407 21.31 -1.33 8.10
CA PHE A 407 22.51 -1.74 8.81
C PHE A 407 22.22 -2.88 9.79
N PHE A 408 21.17 -2.76 10.62
CA PHE A 408 20.74 -3.83 11.53
C PHE A 408 20.36 -5.11 10.77
N LEU A 409 19.62 -5.00 9.65
CA LEU A 409 19.24 -6.16 8.85
C LEU A 409 20.45 -6.85 8.20
N SER A 410 21.48 -6.10 7.80
CA SER A 410 22.59 -6.64 7.01
C SER A 410 23.86 -6.98 7.79
N HIS A 411 24.05 -6.42 8.99
CA HIS A 411 25.24 -6.63 9.81
C HIS A 411 25.02 -7.56 11.02
N SER A 412 23.77 -7.87 11.36
CA SER A 412 23.49 -8.79 12.48
C SER A 412 23.80 -10.23 12.09
N LEU A 413 24.53 -10.97 12.93
CA LEU A 413 24.84 -12.38 12.64
C LEU A 413 23.55 -13.21 12.53
N PHE A 414 22.68 -13.06 13.54
CA PHE A 414 21.31 -13.53 13.50
C PHE A 414 20.40 -12.40 13.04
N LEU A 415 19.41 -12.67 12.19
CA LEU A 415 18.44 -11.67 11.76
C LEU A 415 17.80 -11.00 12.99
N PRO A 416 17.59 -9.68 12.98
CA PRO A 416 17.10 -8.93 14.15
C PRO A 416 15.58 -9.08 14.36
N TYR A 417 14.97 -10.14 13.83
CA TYR A 417 13.55 -10.41 14.01
C TYR A 417 13.29 -11.11 15.35
N ASP A 418 12.22 -10.65 16.00
CA ASP A 418 11.70 -11.20 17.24
C ASP A 418 10.35 -11.85 16.95
N LEU A 419 10.29 -13.18 17.03
CA LEU A 419 9.06 -13.93 16.76
C LEU A 419 8.03 -13.75 17.88
N SER A 420 8.47 -13.46 19.11
CA SER A 420 7.58 -13.31 20.24
C SER A 420 6.63 -12.14 20.04
N VAL A 421 7.08 -11.04 19.44
CA VAL A 421 6.20 -9.89 19.14
C VAL A 421 5.19 -10.19 18.05
N CYS A 422 5.49 -11.10 17.11
CA CYS A 422 4.51 -11.56 16.12
C CYS A 422 3.37 -12.32 16.82
N PHE A 423 3.70 -13.30 17.66
CA PHE A 423 2.69 -14.08 18.38
C PHE A 423 1.91 -13.24 19.39
N ASP A 424 2.58 -12.31 20.07
CA ASP A 424 1.93 -11.38 20.99
C ASP A 424 0.90 -10.50 20.28
N GLU A 425 1.24 -9.97 19.10
CA GLU A 425 0.29 -9.18 18.30
C GLU A 425 -0.89 -10.04 17.82
N LEU A 426 -0.68 -11.30 17.41
CA LEU A 426 -1.78 -12.20 17.04
C LEU A 426 -2.73 -12.48 18.23
N LEU A 427 -2.17 -12.64 19.43
CA LEU A 427 -2.91 -12.95 20.65
C LEU A 427 -3.68 -11.73 21.18
N ASN A 428 -3.00 -10.59 21.29
CA ASN A 428 -3.48 -9.39 21.98
C ASN A 428 -4.03 -8.32 21.04
N GLY A 429 -3.67 -8.37 19.76
CA GLY A 429 -3.97 -7.33 18.79
C GLY A 429 -3.00 -6.15 18.90
N ASN A 430 -3.35 -5.06 18.24
CA ASN A 430 -2.57 -3.83 18.26
C ASN A 430 -3.52 -2.62 18.32
N THR A 431 -3.55 -1.95 19.47
CA THR A 431 -4.43 -0.81 19.72
C THR A 431 -4.12 0.39 18.82
N GLU A 432 -2.84 0.62 18.48
CA GLU A 432 -2.46 1.71 17.58
C GLU A 432 -3.01 1.49 16.17
N LEU A 433 -2.98 0.23 15.73
CA LEU A 433 -3.48 -0.21 14.43
C LEU A 433 -4.99 -0.50 14.44
N LYS A 434 -5.65 -0.34 15.60
CA LYS A 434 -7.06 -0.71 15.83
C LYS A 434 -7.35 -2.16 15.47
N ALA A 435 -6.35 -3.03 15.59
CA ALA A 435 -6.46 -4.47 15.37
C ALA A 435 -6.78 -5.17 16.69
N ARG A 436 -7.81 -6.03 16.70
CA ARG A 436 -8.13 -6.88 17.85
C ARG A 436 -7.26 -8.14 17.81
N GLY A 437 -7.01 -8.75 18.97
CA GLY A 437 -6.31 -10.05 19.06
C GLY A 437 -7.25 -11.24 19.29
N LEU A 438 -6.74 -12.45 19.03
CA LEU A 438 -7.47 -13.71 19.16
C LEU A 438 -8.08 -13.94 20.54
N ILE A 439 -7.42 -13.48 21.61
CA ILE A 439 -7.96 -13.59 22.99
C ILE A 439 -9.24 -12.79 23.14
N GLN A 440 -9.27 -11.57 22.59
CA GLN A 440 -10.45 -10.73 22.66
C GLN A 440 -11.57 -11.31 21.80
N MET A 441 -11.26 -11.84 20.61
CA MET A 441 -12.27 -12.45 19.76
C MET A 441 -12.87 -13.70 20.36
N ASN A 442 -12.05 -14.54 21.01
CA ASN A 442 -12.54 -15.78 21.61
C ASN A 442 -13.63 -15.53 22.66
N LYS A 443 -13.55 -14.40 23.39
CA LYS A 443 -14.58 -13.99 24.37
C LYS A 443 -15.93 -13.69 23.71
N ASP A 444 -15.90 -13.14 22.49
CA ASP A 444 -17.09 -12.70 21.76
C ASP A 444 -17.54 -13.72 20.69
N SER A 445 -16.74 -14.76 20.45
CA SER A 445 -16.90 -15.68 19.33
C SER A 445 -17.88 -16.81 19.62
N VAL A 446 -18.59 -17.26 18.58
CA VAL A 446 -19.39 -18.49 18.63
C VAL A 446 -18.56 -19.76 18.32
N ILE A 447 -17.31 -19.57 17.91
CA ILE A 447 -16.34 -20.62 17.60
C ILE A 447 -15.20 -20.54 18.63
N ASN A 448 -14.90 -21.67 19.27
CA ASN A 448 -13.82 -21.79 20.24
C ASN A 448 -12.46 -21.69 19.55
N LEU A 449 -11.62 -20.77 20.03
CA LEU A 449 -10.26 -20.53 19.55
C LEU A 449 -9.18 -20.99 20.55
N ASP A 450 -9.54 -21.62 21.67
CA ASP A 450 -8.65 -21.95 22.79
C ASP A 450 -7.42 -22.74 22.33
N LYS A 451 -7.63 -23.74 21.46
CA LYS A 451 -6.55 -24.58 20.93
C LYS A 451 -5.52 -23.76 20.14
N LEU A 452 -5.99 -22.81 19.33
CA LEU A 452 -5.12 -21.91 18.57
C LEU A 452 -4.41 -20.93 19.51
N ILE A 453 -5.12 -20.38 20.50
CA ILE A 453 -4.54 -19.47 21.50
C ILE A 453 -3.45 -20.17 22.32
N GLU A 454 -3.68 -21.40 22.77
CA GLU A 454 -2.71 -22.22 23.50
C GLU A 454 -1.45 -22.49 22.66
N LEU A 455 -1.63 -22.84 21.38
CA LEU A 455 -0.52 -23.02 20.43
C LEU A 455 0.32 -21.73 20.32
N LEU A 456 -0.32 -20.57 20.16
CA LEU A 456 0.39 -19.30 20.01
C LEU A 456 1.10 -18.88 21.29
N HIS A 457 0.52 -19.12 22.48
CA HIS A 457 1.21 -18.91 23.75
C HIS A 457 2.46 -19.79 23.86
N ARG A 458 2.33 -21.08 23.57
CA ARG A 458 3.45 -22.03 23.58
C ARG A 458 4.57 -21.59 22.64
N GLN A 459 4.23 -21.13 21.45
CA GLN A 459 5.21 -20.66 20.46
C GLN A 459 5.86 -19.34 20.83
N LYS A 460 5.13 -18.45 21.51
CA LYS A 460 5.71 -17.24 22.09
C LYS A 460 6.77 -17.60 23.14
N ASP A 461 6.47 -18.52 24.06
CA ASP A 461 7.43 -18.93 25.09
C ASP A 461 8.69 -19.58 24.49
N LEU A 462 8.52 -20.43 23.47
CA LEU A 462 9.64 -21.00 22.72
C LEU A 462 10.45 -19.93 21.97
N SER A 463 9.79 -18.89 21.46
CA SER A 463 10.46 -17.78 20.77
C SER A 463 11.29 -16.93 21.74
N ASP A 464 10.77 -16.69 22.95
CA ASP A 464 11.49 -16.00 24.03
C ASP A 464 12.77 -16.78 24.41
N GLU A 465 12.66 -18.10 24.60
CA GLU A 465 13.80 -18.98 24.88
C GLU A 465 14.83 -19.01 23.73
N LEU A 466 14.37 -19.05 22.48
CA LEU A 466 15.24 -19.00 21.31
C LEU A 466 16.00 -17.66 21.22
N CYS A 467 15.36 -16.55 21.62
CA CYS A 467 15.98 -15.23 21.69
C CYS A 467 17.11 -15.19 22.74
N GLU A 468 16.93 -15.80 23.91
CA GLU A 468 17.98 -15.90 24.93
C GLU A 468 19.22 -16.68 24.43
N ILE A 469 18.99 -17.74 23.66
CA ILE A 469 20.05 -18.54 23.04
C ILE A 469 20.81 -17.71 22.01
N LYS A 470 20.10 -17.03 21.10
CA LYS A 470 20.68 -16.09 20.14
C LYS A 470 21.57 -15.07 20.85
N ASN A 471 21.02 -14.38 21.85
CA ASN A 471 21.75 -13.34 22.61
C ASN A 471 23.00 -13.90 23.30
N SER A 472 22.92 -15.14 23.81
CA SER A 472 24.06 -15.81 24.44
C SER A 472 25.15 -16.17 23.43
N LEU A 473 24.78 -16.63 22.24
CA LEU A 473 25.71 -16.94 21.16
C LEU A 473 26.38 -15.68 20.59
N GLU A 474 25.62 -14.59 20.42
CA GLU A 474 26.15 -13.31 19.98
C GLU A 474 27.19 -12.74 20.95
N LYS A 475 26.96 -12.87 22.27
CA LYS A 475 27.91 -12.40 23.30
C LYS A 475 29.27 -13.10 23.25
N ILE A 476 29.32 -14.37 22.86
CA ILE A 476 30.58 -15.15 22.80
C ILE A 476 31.19 -15.19 21.39
N TYR A 477 30.52 -14.62 20.39
CA TYR A 477 30.99 -14.64 19.02
C TYR A 477 32.12 -13.65 18.80
N THR A 478 33.30 -14.15 18.41
CA THR A 478 34.52 -13.36 18.20
C THR A 478 34.76 -12.95 16.74
N GLY A 479 33.79 -13.16 15.85
CA GLY A 479 33.87 -12.74 14.44
C GLY A 479 34.27 -13.83 13.43
N ASN A 480 34.76 -15.00 13.88
CA ASN A 480 35.27 -16.07 13.01
C ASN A 480 34.87 -17.50 13.45
N ASN A 481 33.84 -17.66 14.28
CA ASN A 481 33.40 -18.98 14.73
C ASN A 481 32.43 -19.62 13.72
N LYS A 482 32.96 -20.54 12.90
CA LYS A 482 32.19 -21.25 11.85
C LYS A 482 30.99 -22.05 12.37
N GLU A 483 31.05 -22.56 13.60
CA GLU A 483 29.92 -23.31 14.16
C GLU A 483 28.75 -22.39 14.52
N ILE A 484 29.04 -21.22 15.09
CA ILE A 484 28.04 -20.18 15.35
C ILE A 484 27.48 -19.65 14.04
N GLU A 485 28.33 -19.35 13.05
CA GLU A 485 27.88 -18.87 11.73
C GLU A 485 26.96 -19.87 11.02
N LYS A 486 27.29 -21.17 11.06
CA LYS A 486 26.46 -22.23 10.50
C LYS A 486 25.11 -22.33 11.21
N TYR A 487 25.10 -22.23 12.54
CA TYR A 487 23.87 -22.21 13.31
C TYR A 487 23.03 -20.96 13.01
N ALA A 488 23.66 -19.78 12.92
CA ALA A 488 23.01 -18.53 12.58
C ALA A 488 22.35 -18.58 11.20
N SER A 489 23.04 -19.06 10.16
CA SER A 489 22.46 -19.24 8.83
C SER A 489 21.23 -20.16 8.85
N LYS A 490 21.32 -21.30 9.55
CA LYS A 490 20.18 -22.22 9.71
C LYS A 490 19.00 -21.57 10.44
N MET A 491 19.29 -20.86 11.54
CA MET A 491 18.29 -20.17 12.34
C MET A 491 17.62 -19.04 11.57
N ASN A 492 18.38 -18.20 10.86
CA ASN A 492 17.89 -17.12 10.01
C ASN A 492 16.90 -17.64 8.97
N LYS A 493 17.29 -18.70 8.25
CA LYS A 493 16.41 -19.35 7.28
C LYS A 493 15.10 -19.81 7.90
N LYS A 494 15.16 -20.49 9.05
CA LYS A 494 13.96 -21.02 9.70
C LYS A 494 13.06 -19.94 10.30
N ILE A 495 13.63 -18.90 10.91
CA ILE A 495 12.87 -17.76 11.40
C ILE A 495 12.19 -17.04 10.23
N LEU A 496 12.90 -16.81 9.13
CA LEU A 496 12.32 -16.15 7.97
C LEU A 496 11.20 -17.00 7.32
N GLU A 497 11.34 -18.32 7.27
CA GLU A 497 10.26 -19.23 6.83
C GLU A 497 9.01 -19.11 7.73
N ILE A 498 9.18 -19.02 9.05
CA ILE A 498 8.09 -18.81 10.02
C ILE A 498 7.43 -17.46 9.80
N ILE A 499 8.22 -16.37 9.72
CA ILE A 499 7.71 -15.01 9.51
C ILE A 499 6.94 -14.92 8.19
N LYS A 500 7.47 -15.48 7.10
CA LYS A 500 6.76 -15.50 5.81
C LYS A 500 5.41 -16.16 5.95
N LYS A 501 5.32 -17.30 6.64
CA LYS A 501 4.05 -17.97 6.90
C LYS A 501 3.12 -17.13 7.78
N ILE A 502 3.61 -16.51 8.85
CA ILE A 502 2.81 -15.60 9.68
C ILE A 502 2.26 -14.48 8.80
N ASN A 503 3.12 -13.80 8.04
CA ASN A 503 2.72 -12.68 7.19
C ASN A 503 1.70 -13.09 6.11
N LEU A 504 1.88 -14.26 5.48
CA LEU A 504 0.92 -14.80 4.52
C LEU A 504 -0.44 -15.13 5.17
N ASN A 505 -0.50 -15.46 6.46
CA ASN A 505 -1.77 -15.75 7.13
C ASN A 505 -2.38 -14.50 7.80
N SER A 506 -1.55 -13.51 8.16
CA SER A 506 -1.97 -12.26 8.77
C SER A 506 -2.43 -11.22 7.74
N TYR A 507 -1.87 -11.21 6.52
CA TYR A 507 -2.00 -10.09 5.57
C TYR A 507 -2.63 -10.45 4.22
N HIS A 508 -3.65 -11.32 4.19
CA HIS A 508 -4.35 -11.67 2.95
C HIS A 508 -5.83 -11.31 2.97
N SER A 509 -6.19 -10.11 2.50
CA SER A 509 -7.11 -9.88 1.36
C SER A 509 -7.63 -8.44 1.36
N VAL A 510 -7.41 -7.75 0.24
CA VAL A 510 -8.30 -6.67 -0.17
C VAL A 510 -9.06 -7.21 -1.37
N ALA A 511 -10.36 -7.45 -1.22
CA ALA A 511 -11.26 -7.33 -2.35
C ALA A 511 -11.93 -5.97 -2.23
N TYR A 512 -11.66 -5.09 -3.19
CA TYR A 512 -12.58 -4.00 -3.48
C TYR A 512 -13.80 -4.62 -4.15
N GLY A 513 -14.94 -4.63 -3.44
CA GLY A 513 -16.20 -4.95 -4.09
C GLY A 513 -16.74 -3.78 -4.89
N GLU A 514 -17.71 -4.09 -5.74
CA GLU A 514 -18.33 -3.18 -6.71
C GLU A 514 -18.93 -1.97 -6.00
N TYR A 515 -18.77 -0.77 -6.55
CA TYR A 515 -19.26 0.56 -6.10
C TYR A 515 -18.29 1.31 -5.19
N GLY A 516 -17.47 2.14 -5.85
CA GLY A 516 -16.69 3.17 -5.21
C GLY A 516 -17.58 4.20 -4.53
N LEU A 517 -17.14 4.56 -3.34
CA LEU A 517 -17.43 5.83 -2.68
C LEU A 517 -16.58 6.04 -1.43
N HIS A 518 -15.97 5.00 -0.89
CA HIS A 518 -14.95 5.14 0.13
C HIS A 518 -13.91 4.04 -0.07
N ILE A 519 -12.63 4.37 0.09
CA ILE A 519 -11.68 3.46 0.72
C ILE A 519 -12.36 3.05 2.02
N VAL A 520 -13.03 1.90 1.96
CA VAL A 520 -12.76 0.77 2.83
C VAL A 520 -11.41 1.06 3.48
N PRO A 521 -11.29 1.61 4.73
CA PRO A 521 -10.01 1.64 5.43
C PRO A 521 -9.44 0.29 5.13
N ILE A 522 -8.26 0.24 4.49
CA ILE A 522 -7.63 -1.02 4.15
C ILE A 522 -7.66 -1.76 5.46
N ILE A 523 -8.64 -2.66 5.62
CA ILE A 523 -8.83 -3.27 6.91
C ILE A 523 -7.79 -4.33 6.76
N ILE A 524 -6.59 -3.97 7.19
CA ILE A 524 -5.51 -4.88 7.39
C ILE A 524 -5.99 -5.69 8.59
N GLN A 525 -6.92 -6.59 8.30
CA GLN A 525 -7.43 -7.54 9.26
C GLN A 525 -6.33 -8.56 9.34
N MET A 526 -5.67 -8.57 10.49
CA MET A 526 -4.92 -9.72 10.93
C MET A 526 -5.89 -10.90 10.89
N PHE A 527 -5.90 -11.69 9.81
CA PHE A 527 -6.95 -12.65 9.46
C PHE A 527 -8.28 -12.03 8.98
N PRO A 528 -8.69 -12.20 7.71
CA PRO A 528 -10.04 -11.82 7.27
C PRO A 528 -11.15 -12.66 7.94
N SER A 529 -10.77 -13.74 8.63
CA SER A 529 -11.65 -14.49 9.52
C SER A 529 -12.11 -13.67 10.74
N LEU A 530 -11.45 -12.55 11.10
CA LEU A 530 -11.88 -11.70 12.22
C LEU A 530 -13.22 -11.03 11.97
N GLN A 531 -13.40 -10.43 10.79
CA GLN A 531 -14.68 -9.86 10.42
C GLN A 531 -15.73 -10.95 10.33
N ALA A 532 -15.36 -12.11 9.79
CA ALA A 532 -16.27 -13.24 9.67
C ALA A 532 -16.72 -13.78 11.07
N LEU A 533 -15.85 -13.75 12.09
CA LEU A 533 -16.19 -14.10 13.47
C LEU A 533 -17.16 -13.09 14.11
N GLU A 534 -16.94 -11.79 13.89
CA GLU A 534 -17.83 -10.72 14.36
C GLU A 534 -19.19 -10.76 13.64
N ASP A 535 -19.19 -11.00 12.32
CA ASP A 535 -20.38 -11.14 11.49
C ASP A 535 -21.22 -12.35 11.94
N LEU A 536 -20.58 -13.48 12.29
CA LEU A 536 -21.28 -14.63 12.87
C LEU A 536 -21.93 -14.30 14.22
N TYR A 537 -21.26 -13.53 15.08
CA TYR A 537 -21.81 -13.12 16.36
C TYR A 537 -23.08 -12.28 16.18
N PHE A 538 -23.03 -11.25 15.34
CA PHE A 538 -24.20 -10.40 15.07
C PHE A 538 -25.29 -11.14 14.30
N THR A 539 -24.94 -12.06 13.41
CA THR A 539 -25.90 -12.95 12.76
C THR A 539 -26.66 -13.79 13.77
N LYS A 540 -25.94 -14.41 14.73
CA LYS A 540 -26.57 -15.20 15.79
C LYS A 540 -27.55 -14.35 16.60
N LYS A 541 -27.16 -13.12 16.97
CA LYS A 541 -28.00 -12.16 17.70
C LYS A 541 -29.23 -11.72 16.88
N ALA A 542 -29.08 -11.57 15.57
CA ALA A 542 -30.20 -11.30 14.67
C ALA A 542 -31.19 -12.47 14.65
N ILE A 543 -30.71 -13.71 14.53
CA ILE A 543 -31.56 -14.92 14.58
C ILE A 543 -32.29 -15.04 15.93
N GLU A 544 -31.60 -14.79 17.05
CA GLU A 544 -32.20 -14.78 18.39
C GLU A 544 -33.31 -13.73 18.50
N SER A 545 -33.04 -12.49 18.08
CA SER A 545 -34.03 -11.40 18.11
C SER A 545 -35.25 -11.67 17.22
N LEU A 546 -35.03 -12.31 16.06
CA LEU A 546 -36.10 -12.62 15.12
C LEU A 546 -37.01 -13.73 15.65
N LYS A 547 -36.46 -14.71 16.38
CA LYS A 547 -37.24 -15.74 17.10
C LYS A 547 -38.14 -15.13 18.17
N ASP A 548 -37.68 -14.08 18.83
CA ASP A 548 -38.46 -13.33 19.83
C ASP A 548 -39.45 -12.32 19.19
N LYS A 549 -39.61 -12.35 17.85
CA LYS A 549 -40.40 -11.39 17.06
C LYS A 549 -39.99 -9.92 17.28
N ASN A 550 -38.76 -9.69 17.74
CA ASN A 550 -38.19 -8.36 17.90
C ASN A 550 -37.53 -7.91 16.58
N LEU A 551 -38.34 -7.39 15.65
CA LEU A 551 -37.85 -6.91 14.35
C LEU A 551 -36.82 -5.80 14.50
N SER A 552 -37.07 -4.84 15.41
CA SER A 552 -36.14 -3.72 15.67
C SER A 552 -34.77 -4.22 16.12
N GLY A 553 -34.73 -5.15 17.07
CA GLY A 553 -33.50 -5.80 17.52
C GLY A 553 -32.81 -6.62 16.41
N THR A 554 -33.60 -7.31 15.58
CA THR A 554 -33.08 -8.07 14.42
C THR A 554 -32.38 -7.16 13.43
N LEU A 555 -33.07 -6.09 13.00
CA LEU A 555 -32.52 -5.10 12.07
C LEU A 555 -31.28 -4.46 12.68
N ASN A 556 -31.31 -4.02 13.93
CA ASN A 556 -30.15 -3.43 14.58
C ASN A 556 -28.93 -4.36 14.61
N ASN A 557 -29.13 -5.66 14.84
CA ASN A 557 -28.04 -6.64 14.78
C ASN A 557 -27.52 -6.85 13.36
N LEU A 558 -28.40 -6.99 12.36
CA LEU A 558 -27.99 -7.09 10.95
C LEU A 558 -27.23 -5.85 10.47
N ARG A 559 -27.59 -4.66 10.98
CA ARG A 559 -26.88 -3.41 10.70
C ARG A 559 -25.47 -3.37 11.28
N ASN A 560 -25.15 -4.23 12.26
CA ASN A 560 -23.80 -4.38 12.80
C ASN A 560 -22.94 -5.42 12.06
N ILE A 561 -23.52 -6.16 11.11
CA ILE A 561 -22.76 -7.05 10.22
C ILE A 561 -22.09 -6.20 9.14
N TYR A 562 -20.88 -6.57 8.76
CA TYR A 562 -20.18 -5.93 7.66
C TYR A 562 -20.79 -6.32 6.30
N PRO A 563 -20.92 -5.39 5.33
CA PRO A 563 -20.47 -3.99 5.33
C PRO A 563 -21.51 -2.97 5.83
N TYR A 564 -22.67 -3.40 6.36
CA TYR A 564 -23.71 -2.47 6.76
C TYR A 564 -23.26 -1.53 7.89
N LYS A 565 -22.51 -2.06 8.87
CA LYS A 565 -21.98 -1.29 10.02
C LYS A 565 -21.15 -0.09 9.59
N SER A 566 -20.36 -0.27 8.54
CA SER A 566 -19.57 0.80 7.96
C SER A 566 -20.46 1.78 7.17
N LEU A 567 -21.44 1.29 6.41
CA LEU A 567 -22.37 2.11 5.64
C LEU A 567 -23.17 3.07 6.53
N SER A 568 -23.64 2.60 7.69
CA SER A 568 -24.36 3.43 8.67
C SER A 568 -23.50 4.51 9.32
N ASN A 569 -22.17 4.33 9.30
CA ASN A 569 -21.20 5.32 9.78
C ASN A 569 -20.73 6.26 8.64
N GLY A 570 -21.37 6.21 7.47
CA GLY A 570 -21.01 7.03 6.31
C GLY A 570 -19.80 6.50 5.52
N ILE A 571 -19.50 5.20 5.63
CA ILE A 571 -18.39 4.56 4.92
C ILE A 571 -18.96 3.38 4.12
N GLU A 572 -19.15 3.51 2.81
CA GLU A 572 -19.64 2.40 1.98
C GLU A 572 -18.57 1.32 1.78
N PHE A 573 -18.94 0.05 1.97
CA PHE A 573 -18.04 -1.09 1.79
C PHE A 573 -18.76 -2.28 1.14
N TYR A 574 -17.98 -3.21 0.61
CA TYR A 574 -18.43 -4.47 0.04
C TYR A 574 -17.63 -5.63 0.64
N PRO A 575 -18.21 -6.85 0.74
CA PRO A 575 -17.56 -7.96 1.41
C PRO A 575 -16.25 -8.37 0.71
N PRO A 576 -15.18 -8.69 1.46
CA PRO A 576 -13.95 -9.22 0.89
C PRO A 576 -14.21 -10.58 0.23
N ARG A 577 -13.95 -10.70 -1.08
CA ARG A 577 -13.76 -12.01 -1.72
C ARG A 577 -12.38 -12.53 -1.33
N PHE A 578 -12.37 -13.66 -0.64
CA PHE A 578 -11.15 -14.35 -0.23
C PHE A 578 -10.38 -14.91 -1.44
N MET A 579 -9.05 -14.77 -1.42
CA MET A 579 -8.04 -15.40 -2.29
C MET A 579 -8.20 -15.19 -3.82
N PRO A 580 -7.16 -14.70 -4.54
CA PRO A 580 -7.21 -14.57 -6.00
C PRO A 580 -7.37 -15.91 -6.75
N GLU A 581 -7.14 -17.06 -6.10
CA GLU A 581 -7.32 -18.40 -6.69
C GLU A 581 -8.68 -19.03 -6.40
N TYR A 582 -9.50 -18.44 -5.53
CA TYR A 582 -10.81 -18.97 -5.17
C TYR A 582 -11.89 -17.95 -5.52
N ASP A 583 -12.34 -17.97 -6.78
CA ASP A 583 -13.59 -17.35 -7.22
C ASP A 583 -14.77 -18.17 -6.64
N LEU A 584 -14.88 -18.19 -5.31
CA LEU A 584 -15.94 -18.88 -4.61
C LEU A 584 -17.10 -17.89 -4.43
N ASP A 585 -18.19 -18.13 -5.14
CA ASP A 585 -19.53 -17.67 -4.76
C ASP A 585 -19.89 -18.28 -3.39
N LEU A 586 -19.31 -17.72 -2.32
CA LEU A 586 -19.55 -18.15 -0.96
C LEU A 586 -20.91 -17.60 -0.51
N PRO A 587 -21.74 -18.40 0.19
CA PRO A 587 -23.08 -18.00 0.64
C PRO A 587 -23.01 -17.10 1.89
N PHE A 588 -22.24 -16.01 1.82
CA PHE A 588 -22.17 -15.04 2.90
C PHE A 588 -23.51 -14.31 3.09
N ILE A 589 -23.70 -13.81 4.30
CA ILE A 589 -24.90 -13.06 4.66
C ILE A 589 -24.72 -11.64 4.13
N ASN A 590 -25.53 -11.26 3.15
CA ASN A 590 -25.58 -9.88 2.67
C ASN A 590 -26.58 -9.10 3.54
N PRO A 591 -26.12 -8.28 4.51
CA PRO A 591 -27.02 -7.59 5.42
C PRO A 591 -27.99 -6.65 4.71
N LYS A 592 -27.64 -6.08 3.54
CA LYS A 592 -28.56 -5.25 2.76
C LYS A 592 -29.76 -6.06 2.23
N GLU A 593 -29.50 -7.22 1.64
CA GLU A 593 -30.55 -8.11 1.14
C GLU A 593 -31.43 -8.63 2.27
N GLU A 594 -30.84 -9.00 3.41
CA GLU A 594 -31.58 -9.50 4.58
C GLU A 594 -32.46 -8.40 5.20
N ILE A 595 -31.93 -7.19 5.37
CA ILE A 595 -32.69 -6.04 5.89
C ILE A 595 -33.85 -5.71 4.93
N PHE A 596 -33.58 -5.62 3.63
CA PHE A 596 -34.61 -5.36 2.63
C PHE A 596 -35.69 -6.44 2.60
N SER A 597 -35.31 -7.72 2.73
CA SER A 597 -36.24 -8.85 2.84
C SER A 597 -37.16 -8.70 4.06
N LEU A 598 -36.60 -8.34 5.22
CA LEU A 598 -37.33 -8.22 6.48
C LEU A 598 -38.24 -6.99 6.55
N GLU A 599 -37.79 -5.84 6.04
CA GLU A 599 -38.57 -4.59 6.05
C GLU A 599 -39.82 -4.65 5.15
N ASN A 600 -39.82 -5.50 4.10
CA ASN A 600 -40.89 -5.58 3.11
C ASN A 600 -41.87 -6.76 3.31
N LYS A 601 -41.73 -7.57 4.37
CA LYS A 601 -42.54 -8.79 4.58
C LYS A 601 -43.49 -8.68 5.78
N LYS A 602 -44.65 -9.35 5.69
CA LYS A 602 -45.59 -9.53 6.81
C LYS A 602 -45.01 -10.51 7.84
N GLU A 603 -45.37 -10.35 9.11
CA GLU A 603 -44.94 -11.20 10.23
C GLU A 603 -45.14 -12.70 10.00
N SER A 604 -46.16 -13.07 9.22
CA SER A 604 -46.44 -14.46 8.82
C SER A 604 -45.32 -15.15 8.02
N ASN A 605 -44.30 -14.40 7.58
CA ASN A 605 -43.15 -14.91 6.85
C ASN A 605 -41.86 -14.99 7.68
N TYR A 606 -41.86 -14.57 8.96
CA TYR A 606 -40.64 -14.57 9.79
C TYR A 606 -40.04 -15.96 9.96
N GLU A 607 -40.86 -17.02 10.01
CA GLU A 607 -40.36 -18.40 10.09
C GLU A 607 -39.47 -18.78 8.90
N ARG A 608 -39.78 -18.30 7.69
CA ARG A 608 -38.96 -18.55 6.49
C ARG A 608 -37.64 -17.78 6.54
N GLU A 609 -37.66 -16.55 7.02
CA GLU A 609 -36.44 -15.74 7.18
C GLU A 609 -35.52 -16.31 8.27
N ILE A 610 -36.09 -16.76 9.40
CA ILE A 610 -35.33 -17.45 10.46
C ILE A 610 -34.64 -18.68 9.88
N LEU A 611 -35.35 -19.49 9.08
CA LEU A 611 -34.77 -20.68 8.46
C LEU A 611 -33.66 -20.34 7.47
N SER A 612 -33.87 -19.31 6.63
CA SER A 612 -32.88 -18.82 5.66
C SER A 612 -31.60 -18.32 6.35
N LEU A 613 -31.75 -17.39 7.30
CA LEU A 613 -30.63 -16.83 8.07
C LEU A 613 -29.90 -17.92 8.86
N THR A 614 -30.61 -18.86 9.47
CA THR A 614 -30.01 -19.98 10.19
C THR A 614 -29.18 -20.88 9.26
N LYS A 615 -29.66 -21.15 8.04
CA LYS A 615 -28.90 -21.93 7.04
C LYS A 615 -27.61 -21.21 6.62
N LYS A 616 -27.69 -19.90 6.33
CA LYS A 616 -26.50 -19.10 5.99
C LYS A 616 -25.51 -19.07 7.16
N TYR A 617 -26.01 -18.84 8.38
CA TYR A 617 -25.22 -18.86 9.61
C TYR A 617 -24.45 -20.17 9.81
N GLU A 618 -25.11 -21.33 9.75
CA GLU A 618 -24.43 -22.62 9.94
C GLU A 618 -23.42 -22.92 8.81
N THR A 619 -23.70 -22.48 7.58
CA THR A 619 -22.77 -22.62 6.45
C THR A 619 -21.51 -21.79 6.68
N THR A 620 -21.65 -20.50 6.99
CA THR A 620 -20.54 -19.60 7.30
C THR A 620 -19.74 -20.09 8.51
N LYS A 621 -20.42 -20.57 9.57
CA LYS A 621 -19.78 -21.14 10.75
C LYS A 621 -18.91 -22.34 10.44
N ASN A 622 -19.36 -23.25 9.58
CA ASN A 622 -18.57 -24.41 9.18
C ASN A 622 -17.36 -24.02 8.31
N LEU A 623 -17.49 -23.01 7.44
CA LEU A 623 -16.37 -22.46 6.67
C LEU A 623 -15.31 -21.87 7.60
N ILE A 624 -15.72 -21.02 8.55
CA ILE A 624 -14.76 -20.40 9.49
C ILE A 624 -14.06 -21.44 10.35
N LYS A 625 -14.75 -22.50 10.79
CA LYS A 625 -14.09 -23.61 11.50
C LYS A 625 -13.00 -24.27 10.66
N LYS A 626 -13.27 -24.52 9.37
CA LYS A 626 -12.29 -25.08 8.44
C LYS A 626 -11.09 -24.14 8.25
N GLU A 627 -11.33 -22.83 8.15
CA GLU A 627 -10.27 -21.81 8.10
C GLU A 627 -9.42 -21.77 9.38
N ILE A 628 -10.04 -21.90 10.56
CA ILE A 628 -9.31 -21.97 11.84
C ILE A 628 -8.44 -23.23 11.90
N ASP A 629 -8.93 -24.38 11.41
CA ASP A 629 -8.14 -25.61 11.33
C ASP A 629 -6.95 -25.48 10.37
N ILE A 630 -7.13 -24.79 9.24
CA ILE A 630 -6.05 -24.46 8.30
C ILE A 630 -5.05 -23.54 8.98
N LEU A 631 -5.54 -22.50 9.66
CA LEU A 631 -4.71 -21.53 10.36
C LEU A 631 -3.87 -22.18 11.46
N TYR A 632 -4.48 -23.08 12.25
CA TYR A 632 -3.77 -23.87 13.27
C TYR A 632 -2.61 -24.66 12.65
N LYS A 633 -2.85 -25.35 11.53
CA LYS A 633 -1.80 -26.12 10.82
C LYS A 633 -0.72 -25.21 10.23
N ASN A 634 -1.11 -24.05 9.71
CA ASN A 634 -0.19 -23.10 9.09
C ASN A 634 0.70 -22.40 10.12
N LEU A 635 0.19 -22.21 11.34
CA LEU A 635 0.86 -21.53 12.43
C LEU A 635 1.51 -22.47 13.45
N ASP A 636 1.46 -23.79 13.27
CA ASP A 636 2.18 -24.75 14.12
C ASP A 636 3.66 -24.86 13.72
N PHE A 637 4.51 -24.23 14.53
CA PHE A 637 5.96 -24.14 14.41
C PHE A 637 6.68 -24.76 15.60
N GLU A 638 5.96 -25.35 16.57
CA GLU A 638 6.51 -25.82 17.85
C GLU A 638 7.75 -26.70 17.63
N LYS A 639 7.61 -27.74 16.80
CA LYS A 639 8.73 -28.66 16.48
C LYS A 639 9.92 -27.95 15.84
N THR A 640 9.69 -26.91 15.04
CA THR A 640 10.79 -26.16 14.41
C THR A 640 11.55 -25.36 15.47
N LEU A 641 10.84 -24.66 16.35
CA LEU A 641 11.42 -23.86 17.43
C LEU A 641 12.17 -24.75 18.43
N GLU A 642 11.57 -25.85 18.89
CA GLU A 642 12.21 -26.80 19.81
C GLU A 642 13.52 -27.38 19.27
N ASN A 643 13.57 -27.71 17.98
CA ASN A 643 14.80 -28.19 17.34
C ASN A 643 15.89 -27.11 17.31
N LEU A 644 15.56 -25.87 16.96
CA LEU A 644 16.51 -24.76 16.98
C LEU A 644 17.05 -24.52 18.39
N ILE A 645 16.18 -24.52 19.40
CA ILE A 645 16.54 -24.37 20.82
C ILE A 645 17.49 -25.48 21.25
N LYS A 646 17.15 -26.73 20.97
CA LYS A 646 17.97 -27.91 21.33
C LYS A 646 19.37 -27.81 20.73
N GLU A 647 19.46 -27.49 19.44
CA GLU A 647 20.73 -27.33 18.74
C GLU A 647 21.55 -26.16 19.32
N GLY A 648 20.92 -25.01 19.56
CA GLY A 648 21.59 -23.83 20.11
C GLY A 648 22.10 -24.05 21.54
N LYS A 649 21.32 -24.71 22.40
CA LYS A 649 21.77 -25.14 23.74
C LYS A 649 22.94 -26.10 23.67
N SER A 650 22.91 -27.06 22.75
CA SER A 650 24.00 -28.00 22.56
C SER A 650 25.28 -27.29 22.11
N LEU A 651 25.16 -26.31 21.21
CA LEU A 651 26.28 -25.49 20.76
C LEU A 651 26.84 -24.62 21.90
N LEU A 652 25.98 -23.94 22.66
CA LEU A 652 26.38 -23.15 23.83
C LEU A 652 27.12 -24.00 24.86
N LYS A 653 26.63 -25.22 25.13
CA LYS A 653 27.31 -26.15 26.05
C LYS A 653 28.69 -26.53 25.55
N LYS A 654 28.81 -26.85 24.25
CA LYS A 654 30.08 -27.21 23.60
C LYS A 654 31.10 -26.05 23.61
N LEU A 655 30.65 -24.81 23.45
CA LEU A 655 31.54 -23.65 23.41
C LEU A 655 31.95 -23.14 24.80
N LYS A 656 31.25 -23.57 25.86
CA LYS A 656 31.58 -23.26 27.26
C LYS A 656 32.48 -24.31 27.92
N SER A 657 32.47 -25.55 27.43
CA SER A 657 33.40 -26.62 27.81
C SER A 657 34.72 -26.47 27.08
#